data_AF-A0A6L6BQ07-F1
#
_entry.id   AF-A0A6L6BQ07-F1
#
_cell.length_a   1.000
_cell.length_b   1.000
_cell.length_c   1.000
_cell.angle_alpha   90.00
_cell.angle_beta   90.00
_cell.angle_gamma   90.00
#
_symmetry.space_group_name_H-M   'P 1'
#
loop_
_entity.id
_entity.type
_entity.pdbx_description
1 polymer ?
#
loop_
_entity_poly.entity_id
_entity_poly.type
_entity_poly.pdbx_seq_one_letter_code
_entity_poly.pdbx_strand_id
1 'polypeptide(L)'
;MAVTNSDSHPTNIPDKPSLEGIESALAQIWQDEGTYAFDRTAPRERVYSIDTPPPTVSGSLHMGHVFSYTHTDTIARYQRMTGKAVFYPMGWDDNGLPTERRVQNYFGVRCDPHVAYQPDFQPPFRGDPPKDHQPVSISRPNFIKLCEELTHEDEKVFEDLFRRLGLSVDWDYLYTTIEDRSRRVSQRAFLGNLERGEAYTQEAPTLWDVDFKTAVAQAELEDRERPGAYHQVSFARSDGSGDVVIDTTRPVLLAACVALVAHPDDPRYQPLFGTTVRTPLYGVEVPVLAHPLAQIDKGTGIAMICTFGDLTDVIWWRELNLPTRAIIGRDGRIINTPPLGLDSAEGIAAYEQIAGLFINQAQTKVVEALRESGAMLGEPRAIMHPVKFFEKGDRPLEIVTSRQWYIRNGGRDADLRHAFVDRGNHLAWHPDHMRHRYSNWVEGLNGDWLISRQRYFGVPVPVWYRLDENGEAIHDSPITPSHDALPIDPSTDVPPGYSADQRHQPHGFIGDPDVMDTWATSSLSPQIAGKWEDDADLFARIFPMDLRPQAHDIIRTWLFSTVVRSHFEHDSLPWKNAALSGWILDPDRKKMSKSKGNVVTPLDLFEKFGSDAVRYWAASARPGIDTAFSEDQMKVGKKLATKLLNATKFVLSFPEPAVDARPTTAIDLAMLARVAQTINEATTAFEQYDYARALERTESMFWWFCDDYVELVKGRAYDSQGPEAAGSALSALRLALSALQRLLAPFMPFTTDTVWRWWQNGSVHTAAWPAVSELGAIGDS
;
A
#
# COMPACT_ATOMS: atom_id res chain seq x y z
N MET A 1 -32.21 -42.61 25.57
CA MET A 1 -31.97 -43.98 25.07
C MET A 1 -31.37 -43.81 23.67
N ALA A 2 -30.16 -44.21 23.32
CA ALA A 2 -29.19 -45.12 23.92
C ALA A 2 -27.93 -44.38 24.40
N VAL A 3 -27.35 -44.87 25.49
CA VAL A 3 -26.03 -44.45 25.99
C VAL A 3 -24.99 -45.22 25.19
N THR A 4 -24.30 -44.54 24.29
CA THR A 4 -23.06 -45.05 23.71
C THR A 4 -21.93 -44.67 24.66
N ASN A 5 -21.34 -45.67 25.31
CA ASN A 5 -20.01 -45.55 25.94
C ASN A 5 -19.05 -44.92 24.91
N SER A 6 -18.57 -43.71 25.18
CA SER A 6 -17.40 -43.20 24.49
C SER A 6 -16.18 -43.83 25.17
N ASP A 7 -15.49 -44.70 24.45
CA ASP A 7 -14.17 -45.20 24.82
C ASP A 7 -13.26 -44.03 25.18
N SER A 8 -12.55 -44.16 26.31
CA SER A 8 -11.56 -43.20 26.79
C SER A 8 -10.48 -43.00 25.72
N HIS A 9 -10.41 -41.81 25.13
CA HIS A 9 -9.32 -41.44 24.24
C HIS A 9 -8.00 -41.47 25.05
N PRO A 10 -6.97 -42.23 24.63
CA PRO A 10 -5.67 -42.15 25.27
C PRO A 10 -5.12 -40.74 25.10
N THR A 11 -4.84 -40.06 26.21
CA THR A 11 -4.19 -38.74 26.21
C THR A 11 -2.86 -38.84 25.46
N ASN A 12 -2.72 -38.13 24.33
CA ASN A 12 -1.56 -38.23 23.46
C ASN A 12 -0.44 -37.26 23.91
N ILE A 13 -0.06 -37.35 25.18
CA ILE A 13 0.86 -36.40 25.83
C ILE A 13 2.30 -36.90 25.69
N PRO A 14 3.23 -36.10 25.14
CA PRO A 14 4.64 -36.47 25.08
C PRO A 14 5.31 -36.56 26.46
N ASP A 15 6.25 -37.50 26.61
CA ASP A 15 7.10 -37.61 27.81
C ASP A 15 7.92 -36.33 28.07
N LYS A 16 8.31 -35.63 27.01
CA LYS A 16 8.97 -34.31 27.08
C LYS A 16 8.32 -33.38 26.06
N PRO A 17 7.31 -32.59 26.46
CA PRO A 17 6.75 -31.56 25.60
C PRO A 17 7.83 -30.57 25.18
N SER A 18 7.86 -30.22 23.90
CA SER A 18 8.78 -29.23 23.33
C SER A 18 8.01 -28.30 22.41
N LEU A 19 8.50 -27.07 22.29
CA LEU A 19 8.05 -26.11 21.26
C LEU A 19 8.72 -26.39 19.91
N GLU A 20 9.76 -27.22 19.88
CA GLU A 20 10.48 -27.54 18.65
C GLU A 20 9.63 -28.41 17.72
N GLY A 21 9.53 -28.02 16.45
CA GLY A 21 8.85 -28.78 15.40
C GLY A 21 7.31 -28.69 15.41
N ILE A 22 6.67 -28.07 16.42
CA ILE A 22 5.20 -27.97 16.49
C ILE A 22 4.62 -27.15 15.33
N GLU A 23 5.37 -26.15 14.86
CA GLU A 23 4.93 -25.23 13.80
C GLU A 23 4.76 -25.96 12.46
N SER A 24 5.81 -26.67 12.01
CA SER A 24 5.76 -27.44 10.76
C SER A 24 4.71 -28.55 10.81
N ALA A 25 4.56 -29.23 11.95
CA ALA A 25 3.58 -30.28 12.11
C ALA A 25 2.14 -29.75 12.02
N LEU A 26 1.83 -28.67 12.76
CA LEU A 26 0.48 -28.10 12.78
C LEU A 26 0.13 -27.36 11.49
N ALA A 27 1.08 -26.71 10.83
CA ALA A 27 0.82 -26.05 9.55
C ALA A 27 0.26 -27.05 8.52
N GLN A 28 0.85 -28.24 8.43
CA GLN A 28 0.35 -29.31 7.55
C GLN A 28 -1.02 -29.82 8.01
N ILE A 29 -1.20 -30.07 9.31
CA ILE A 29 -2.47 -30.56 9.86
C ILE A 29 -3.61 -29.56 9.58
N TRP A 30 -3.40 -28.27 9.79
CA TRP A 30 -4.42 -27.25 9.52
C TRP A 30 -4.82 -27.18 8.06
N GLN A 31 -3.87 -27.42 7.15
CA GLN A 31 -4.15 -27.50 5.72
C GLN A 31 -4.96 -28.76 5.38
N ASP A 32 -4.53 -29.92 5.85
CA ASP A 32 -5.19 -31.21 5.58
C ASP A 32 -6.63 -31.26 6.14
N GLU A 33 -6.85 -30.64 7.30
CA GLU A 33 -8.17 -30.54 7.95
C GLU A 33 -9.03 -29.39 7.40
N GLY A 34 -8.47 -28.49 6.58
CA GLY A 34 -9.17 -27.28 6.14
C GLY A 34 -9.59 -26.37 7.30
N THR A 35 -8.80 -26.30 8.38
CA THR A 35 -9.15 -25.61 9.64
C THR A 35 -9.59 -24.16 9.45
N TYR A 36 -9.07 -23.49 8.43
CA TYR A 36 -9.35 -22.08 8.14
C TYR A 36 -10.15 -21.83 6.86
N ALA A 37 -10.65 -22.90 6.21
CA ALA A 37 -11.42 -22.79 4.98
C ALA A 37 -12.70 -21.96 5.19
N PHE A 38 -13.01 -21.09 4.23
CA PHE A 38 -14.20 -20.25 4.30
C PHE A 38 -15.49 -21.06 4.03
N ASP A 39 -16.41 -21.06 5.01
CA ASP A 39 -17.74 -21.64 4.85
C ASP A 39 -18.63 -20.77 3.94
N ARG A 40 -18.65 -21.12 2.64
CA ARG A 40 -19.47 -20.45 1.63
C ARG A 40 -20.98 -20.59 1.87
N THR A 41 -21.42 -21.54 2.70
CA THR A 41 -22.86 -21.71 3.00
C THR A 41 -23.36 -20.68 4.01
N ALA A 42 -22.45 -19.98 4.70
CA ALA A 42 -22.81 -18.96 5.67
C ALA A 42 -23.51 -17.77 4.98
N PRO A 43 -24.64 -17.29 5.56
CA PRO A 43 -25.26 -16.05 5.12
C PRO A 43 -24.43 -14.84 5.57
N ARG A 44 -24.58 -13.69 4.89
CA ARG A 44 -23.76 -12.47 5.08
C ARG A 44 -23.65 -12.04 6.54
N GLU A 45 -24.70 -12.19 7.34
CA GLU A 45 -24.75 -11.78 8.76
C GLU A 45 -23.85 -12.63 9.66
N ARG A 46 -23.56 -13.87 9.24
CA ARG A 46 -22.61 -14.78 9.90
C ARG A 46 -21.20 -14.69 9.30
N VAL A 47 -21.01 -13.99 8.19
CA VAL A 47 -19.69 -13.79 7.58
C VAL A 47 -18.96 -12.64 8.28
N TYR A 48 -17.67 -12.85 8.54
CA TYR A 48 -16.74 -11.78 8.91
C TYR A 48 -15.64 -11.72 7.85
N SER A 49 -15.66 -10.67 7.03
CA SER A 49 -14.78 -10.54 5.87
C SER A 49 -13.66 -9.52 6.11
N ILE A 50 -12.44 -9.89 5.75
CA ILE A 50 -11.23 -9.12 6.01
C ILE A 50 -10.54 -8.79 4.69
N ASP A 51 -10.16 -7.53 4.52
CA ASP A 51 -9.43 -7.04 3.35
C ASP A 51 -7.99 -6.68 3.71
N THR A 52 -7.03 -7.58 3.53
CA THR A 52 -5.62 -7.35 3.90
C THR A 52 -4.80 -6.65 2.81
N PRO A 53 -3.82 -5.81 3.22
CA PRO A 53 -2.98 -5.06 2.28
C PRO A 53 -2.05 -6.01 1.54
N PRO A 54 -2.20 -6.22 0.22
CA PRO A 54 -1.34 -7.15 -0.49
C PRO A 54 0.13 -6.69 -0.39
N PRO A 55 1.06 -7.48 0.19
CA PRO A 55 2.45 -7.08 0.33
C PRO A 55 3.15 -6.99 -1.03
N THR A 56 3.97 -5.96 -1.22
CA THR A 56 4.69 -5.77 -2.49
C THR A 56 5.80 -6.81 -2.68
N VAL A 57 5.79 -7.49 -3.82
CA VAL A 57 6.74 -8.56 -4.18
C VAL A 57 8.05 -7.97 -4.72
N SER A 58 8.82 -7.30 -3.85
CA SER A 58 10.04 -6.58 -4.26
C SER A 58 11.27 -6.88 -3.40
N GLY A 59 11.45 -8.14 -3.01
CA GLY A 59 12.49 -8.62 -2.08
C GLY A 59 11.89 -9.13 -0.78
N SER A 60 12.64 -9.26 0.32
CA SER A 60 12.13 -9.95 1.51
C SER A 60 11.11 -9.15 2.34
N LEU A 61 10.19 -9.86 2.98
CA LEU A 61 9.34 -9.36 4.06
C LEU A 61 10.17 -9.04 5.30
N HIS A 62 9.82 -7.96 6.00
CA HIS A 62 10.41 -7.56 7.28
C HIS A 62 9.40 -7.67 8.44
N MET A 63 9.88 -7.43 9.67
CA MET A 63 9.06 -7.48 10.89
C MET A 63 7.79 -6.61 10.86
N GLY A 64 7.77 -5.49 10.11
CA GLY A 64 6.55 -4.70 9.86
C GLY A 64 5.35 -5.50 9.35
N HIS A 65 5.59 -6.48 8.48
CA HIS A 65 4.53 -7.35 7.96
C HIS A 65 4.08 -8.33 9.04
N VAL A 66 5.02 -9.02 9.70
CA VAL A 66 4.72 -9.94 10.81
C VAL A 66 3.88 -9.25 11.88
N PHE A 67 4.21 -8.02 12.22
CA PHE A 67 3.53 -7.22 13.24
C PHE A 67 2.07 -6.93 12.87
N SER A 68 1.85 -6.25 11.75
CA SER A 68 0.49 -5.84 11.31
C SER A 68 -0.41 -7.03 10.96
N TYR A 69 0.14 -8.08 10.35
CA TYR A 69 -0.62 -9.29 10.02
C TYR A 69 -0.97 -10.13 11.26
N THR A 70 -0.11 -10.16 12.29
CA THR A 70 -0.44 -10.81 13.56
C THR A 70 -1.63 -10.13 14.23
N HIS A 71 -1.69 -8.80 14.23
CA HIS A 71 -2.82 -8.03 14.80
C HIS A 71 -4.15 -8.37 14.11
N THR A 72 -4.12 -8.51 12.79
CA THR A 72 -5.30 -8.91 12.03
C THR A 72 -5.72 -10.34 12.37
N ASP A 73 -4.75 -11.24 12.44
CA ASP A 73 -4.99 -12.66 12.66
C ASP A 73 -5.54 -12.96 14.07
N THR A 74 -5.17 -12.19 15.09
CA THR A 74 -5.75 -12.34 16.43
C THR A 74 -7.25 -12.02 16.39
N ILE A 75 -7.67 -10.97 15.67
CA ILE A 75 -9.08 -10.65 15.45
C ILE A 75 -9.77 -11.74 14.62
N ALA A 76 -9.16 -12.20 13.53
CA ALA A 76 -9.72 -13.25 12.67
C ALA A 76 -10.01 -14.54 13.46
N ARG A 77 -9.07 -14.97 14.31
CA ARG A 77 -9.24 -16.15 15.19
C ARG A 77 -10.34 -15.95 16.21
N TYR A 78 -10.39 -14.79 16.87
CA TYR A 78 -11.48 -14.45 17.78
C TYR A 78 -12.85 -14.50 17.09
N GLN A 79 -12.98 -13.91 15.90
CA GLN A 79 -14.23 -13.92 15.13
C GLN A 79 -14.64 -15.36 14.73
N ARG A 80 -13.68 -16.20 14.33
CA ARG A 80 -13.94 -17.62 14.03
C ARG A 80 -14.46 -18.36 15.27
N MET A 81 -13.81 -18.16 16.41
CA MET A 81 -14.17 -18.81 17.68
C MET A 81 -15.53 -18.32 18.21
N THR A 82 -15.97 -17.10 17.87
CA THR A 82 -17.33 -16.62 18.19
C THR A 82 -18.41 -17.12 17.20
N GLY A 83 -18.04 -18.00 16.27
CA GLY A 83 -18.96 -18.69 15.35
C GLY A 83 -19.18 -17.98 14.01
N LYS A 84 -18.33 -17.00 13.65
CA LYS A 84 -18.38 -16.37 12.32
C LYS A 84 -17.67 -17.24 11.27
N ALA A 85 -18.22 -17.24 10.06
CA ALA A 85 -17.52 -17.73 8.88
C ALA A 85 -16.55 -16.63 8.42
N VAL A 86 -15.26 -16.81 8.67
CA VAL A 86 -14.26 -15.77 8.41
C VAL A 86 -13.75 -15.89 6.98
N PHE A 87 -14.03 -14.88 6.14
CA PHE A 87 -13.42 -14.72 4.82
C PHE A 87 -12.13 -13.93 4.98
N TYR A 88 -10.99 -14.62 4.91
CA TYR A 88 -9.67 -14.03 5.12
C TYR A 88 -8.71 -14.43 4.00
N PRO A 89 -8.71 -13.70 2.87
CA PRO A 89 -7.86 -13.95 1.73
C PRO A 89 -6.43 -13.45 1.96
N MET A 90 -5.52 -13.88 1.10
CA MET A 90 -4.17 -13.31 0.97
C MET A 90 -3.98 -12.77 -0.44
N GLY A 91 -3.26 -11.66 -0.58
CA GLY A 91 -2.96 -11.06 -1.87
C GLY A 91 -1.50 -10.66 -1.99
N TRP A 92 -0.93 -10.74 -3.18
CA TRP A 92 0.41 -10.24 -3.49
C TRP A 92 0.35 -9.03 -4.44
N ASP A 93 1.05 -7.95 -4.11
CA ASP A 93 1.15 -6.79 -5.00
C ASP A 93 2.42 -6.91 -5.84
N ASP A 94 2.29 -7.48 -7.03
CA ASP A 94 3.40 -7.94 -7.85
C ASP A 94 3.77 -6.95 -8.96
N ASN A 95 3.02 -5.87 -9.18
CA ASN A 95 3.28 -4.93 -10.28
C ASN A 95 4.03 -3.64 -9.92
N GLY A 96 4.44 -2.90 -10.96
CA GLY A 96 5.06 -1.59 -10.86
C GLY A 96 6.58 -1.58 -10.71
N LEU A 97 7.12 -0.39 -10.48
CA LEU A 97 8.55 -0.10 -10.47
C LEU A 97 9.41 -0.98 -9.53
N PRO A 98 8.97 -1.33 -8.31
CA PRO A 98 9.77 -2.19 -7.43
C PRO A 98 10.07 -3.56 -8.06
N THR A 99 9.08 -4.17 -8.71
CA THR A 99 9.23 -5.44 -9.43
C THR A 99 10.13 -5.28 -10.65
N GLU A 100 9.90 -4.25 -11.47
CA GLU A 100 10.76 -3.99 -12.64
C GLU A 100 12.22 -3.84 -12.24
N ARG A 101 12.51 -3.06 -11.19
CA ARG A 101 13.88 -2.89 -10.67
C ARG A 101 14.47 -4.20 -10.20
N ARG A 102 13.69 -5.02 -9.51
CA ARG A 102 14.13 -6.33 -9.03
C ARG A 102 14.49 -7.24 -10.20
N VAL A 103 13.66 -7.31 -11.23
CA VAL A 103 13.87 -8.10 -12.45
C VAL A 103 15.10 -7.63 -13.22
N GLN A 104 15.24 -6.32 -13.43
CA GLN A 104 16.41 -5.73 -14.09
C GLN A 104 17.70 -6.08 -13.36
N ASN A 105 17.69 -5.97 -12.02
CA ASN A 105 18.86 -6.26 -11.19
C ASN A 105 19.16 -7.76 -11.09
N TYR A 106 18.15 -8.62 -11.12
CA TYR A 106 18.34 -10.07 -10.95
C TYR A 106 18.79 -10.77 -12.23
N PHE A 107 18.28 -10.30 -13.38
CA PHE A 107 18.55 -10.89 -14.69
C PHE A 107 19.60 -10.12 -15.51
N GLY A 108 19.95 -8.90 -15.12
CA GLY A 108 20.84 -8.01 -15.88
C GLY A 108 20.28 -7.58 -17.23
N VAL A 109 18.98 -7.27 -17.25
CA VAL A 109 18.22 -6.86 -18.45
C VAL A 109 17.63 -5.47 -18.28
N ARG A 110 17.17 -4.87 -19.38
CA ARG A 110 16.37 -3.65 -19.41
C ARG A 110 15.26 -3.81 -20.45
N CYS A 111 14.06 -3.35 -20.15
CA CYS A 111 12.99 -3.30 -21.15
C CYS A 111 13.23 -2.16 -22.15
N ASP A 112 13.13 -2.48 -23.44
CA ASP A 112 13.09 -1.55 -24.56
C ASP A 112 11.96 -1.97 -25.51
N PRO A 113 10.83 -1.24 -25.55
CA PRO A 113 9.69 -1.56 -26.42
C PRO A 113 10.00 -1.58 -27.92
N HIS A 114 11.12 -1.00 -28.36
CA HIS A 114 11.53 -1.00 -29.77
C HIS A 114 12.29 -2.27 -30.17
N VAL A 115 12.73 -3.06 -29.19
CA VAL A 115 13.36 -4.36 -29.45
C VAL A 115 12.29 -5.37 -29.83
N ALA A 116 12.49 -6.05 -30.96
CA ALA A 116 11.60 -7.10 -31.42
C ALA A 116 11.52 -8.26 -30.42
N TYR A 117 10.34 -8.86 -30.31
CA TYR A 117 10.14 -10.04 -29.49
C TYR A 117 11.07 -11.18 -29.92
N GLN A 118 11.70 -11.81 -28.93
CA GLN A 118 12.55 -12.99 -29.12
C GLN A 118 11.88 -14.20 -28.49
N PRO A 119 11.43 -15.19 -29.29
CA PRO A 119 10.99 -16.48 -28.77
C PRO A 119 12.11 -17.14 -27.95
N ASP A 120 11.74 -17.77 -26.84
CA ASP A 120 12.64 -18.54 -25.98
C ASP A 120 13.87 -17.77 -25.42
N PHE A 121 13.75 -16.43 -25.31
CA PHE A 121 14.77 -15.58 -24.71
C PHE A 121 15.25 -16.12 -23.35
N GLN A 122 16.57 -16.14 -23.14
CA GLN A 122 17.20 -16.49 -21.88
C GLN A 122 17.94 -15.28 -21.31
N PRO A 123 17.72 -14.94 -20.02
CA PRO A 123 18.42 -13.81 -19.42
C PRO A 123 19.93 -14.11 -19.27
N PRO A 124 20.79 -13.08 -19.35
CA PRO A 124 22.24 -13.26 -19.24
C PRO A 124 22.69 -13.71 -17.84
N PHE A 125 21.91 -13.40 -16.81
CA PHE A 125 22.18 -13.78 -15.41
C PHE A 125 20.91 -14.30 -14.74
N ARG A 126 21.07 -14.99 -13.61
CA ARG A 126 19.99 -15.33 -12.67
C ARG A 126 20.59 -15.25 -11.26
N GLY A 127 20.33 -14.16 -10.53
CA GLY A 127 20.91 -13.93 -9.20
C GLY A 127 21.53 -12.55 -9.06
N ASP A 128 22.77 -12.49 -8.57
CA ASP A 128 23.51 -11.24 -8.37
C ASP A 128 24.49 -11.00 -9.54
N PRO A 129 24.12 -10.23 -10.58
CA PRO A 129 25.02 -9.94 -11.68
C PRO A 129 26.19 -9.04 -11.23
N PRO A 130 27.33 -9.05 -11.95
CA PRO A 130 28.47 -8.17 -11.68
C PRO A 130 28.08 -6.69 -11.68
N LYS A 131 28.63 -5.87 -10.77
CA LYS A 131 28.25 -4.45 -10.64
C LYS A 131 28.52 -3.61 -11.90
N ASP A 132 29.44 -4.03 -12.73
CA ASP A 132 29.89 -3.39 -13.97
C ASP A 132 29.23 -3.96 -15.24
N HIS A 133 28.30 -4.91 -15.10
CA HIS A 133 27.60 -5.48 -16.25
C HIS A 133 26.81 -4.40 -17.00
N GLN A 134 26.75 -4.53 -18.32
CA GLN A 134 25.86 -3.72 -19.16
C GLN A 134 24.52 -4.47 -19.33
N PRO A 135 23.38 -3.84 -18.99
CA PRO A 135 22.10 -4.51 -19.08
C PRO A 135 21.70 -4.77 -20.53
N VAL A 136 21.22 -5.98 -20.81
CA VAL A 136 20.76 -6.36 -22.16
C VAL A 136 19.37 -5.78 -22.41
N SER A 137 19.20 -5.03 -23.50
CA SER A 137 17.88 -4.49 -23.88
C SER A 137 17.02 -5.59 -24.51
N ILE A 138 15.80 -5.77 -24.02
CA ILE A 138 14.85 -6.81 -24.45
C ILE A 138 13.46 -6.24 -24.70
N SER A 139 12.68 -6.93 -25.52
CA SER A 139 11.29 -6.53 -25.80
C SER A 139 10.42 -6.50 -24.53
N ARG A 140 9.36 -5.68 -24.55
CA ARG A 140 8.39 -5.64 -23.44
C ARG A 140 7.77 -7.01 -23.14
N PRO A 141 7.30 -7.82 -24.12
CA PRO A 141 6.78 -9.15 -23.82
C PRO A 141 7.81 -10.11 -23.20
N ASN A 142 9.08 -10.03 -23.60
CA ASN A 142 10.14 -10.81 -22.94
C ASN A 142 10.36 -10.34 -21.49
N PHE A 143 10.33 -9.03 -21.26
CA PHE A 143 10.49 -8.45 -19.93
C PHE A 143 9.34 -8.82 -18.99
N ILE A 144 8.09 -8.76 -19.47
CA ILE A 144 6.90 -9.19 -18.70
C ILE A 144 7.04 -10.64 -18.27
N LYS A 145 7.44 -11.54 -19.17
CA LYS A 145 7.65 -12.96 -18.85
C LYS A 145 8.69 -13.17 -17.74
N LEU A 146 9.76 -12.37 -17.73
CA LEU A 146 10.76 -12.41 -16.65
C LEU A 146 10.24 -11.82 -15.34
N CYS A 147 9.35 -10.82 -15.40
CA CYS A 147 8.66 -10.31 -14.23
C CYS A 147 7.79 -11.39 -13.59
N GLU A 148 6.92 -12.03 -14.38
CA GLU A 148 6.06 -13.13 -13.94
C GLU A 148 6.86 -14.31 -13.38
N GLU A 149 7.99 -14.65 -14.02
CA GLU A 149 8.87 -15.72 -13.53
C GLU A 149 9.42 -15.41 -12.13
N LEU A 150 9.95 -14.20 -11.92
CA LEU A 150 10.60 -13.85 -10.66
C LEU A 150 9.60 -13.58 -9.53
N THR A 151 8.46 -12.93 -9.83
CA THR A 151 7.43 -12.68 -8.82
C THR A 151 6.89 -13.99 -8.28
N HIS A 152 6.62 -14.98 -9.14
CA HIS A 152 6.14 -16.30 -8.69
C HIS A 152 7.14 -17.02 -7.76
N GLU A 153 8.44 -16.88 -7.96
CA GLU A 153 9.43 -17.44 -7.02
C GLU A 153 9.45 -16.70 -5.68
N ASP A 154 9.31 -15.37 -5.70
CA ASP A 154 9.27 -14.56 -4.48
C ASP A 154 7.97 -14.78 -3.67
N GLU A 155 6.85 -14.98 -4.34
CA GLU A 155 5.55 -15.27 -3.75
C GLU A 155 5.61 -16.54 -2.88
N LYS A 156 6.31 -17.58 -3.35
CA LYS A 156 6.53 -18.82 -2.57
C LYS A 156 7.28 -18.55 -1.25
N VAL A 157 8.26 -17.64 -1.29
CA VAL A 157 9.03 -17.25 -0.10
C VAL A 157 8.13 -16.46 0.88
N PHE A 158 7.24 -15.62 0.36
CA PHE A 158 6.31 -14.84 1.19
C PHE A 158 5.27 -15.75 1.84
N GLU A 159 4.71 -16.67 1.06
CA GLU A 159 3.77 -17.67 1.52
C GLU A 159 4.39 -18.56 2.60
N ASP A 160 5.59 -19.11 2.40
CA ASP A 160 6.28 -19.92 3.42
C ASP A 160 6.45 -19.14 4.72
N LEU A 161 6.86 -17.87 4.65
CA LEU A 161 7.04 -17.03 5.84
C LEU A 161 5.72 -16.84 6.60
N PHE A 162 4.61 -16.55 5.91
CA PHE A 162 3.31 -16.35 6.56
C PHE A 162 2.66 -17.65 7.04
N ARG A 163 2.91 -18.78 6.36
CA ARG A 163 2.53 -20.11 6.84
C ARG A 163 3.28 -20.45 8.13
N ARG A 164 4.60 -20.20 8.20
CA ARG A 164 5.40 -20.36 9.42
C ARG A 164 4.91 -19.46 10.56
N LEU A 165 4.57 -18.21 10.26
CA LEU A 165 3.96 -17.31 11.23
C LEU A 165 2.61 -17.83 11.77
N GLY A 166 1.96 -18.76 11.06
CA GLY A 166 0.70 -19.35 11.45
C GLY A 166 -0.48 -18.40 11.25
N LEU A 167 -0.52 -17.67 10.13
CA LEU A 167 -1.72 -16.92 9.77
C LEU A 167 -2.89 -17.87 9.46
N SER A 168 -4.09 -17.51 9.92
CA SER A 168 -5.32 -18.26 9.69
C SER A 168 -6.08 -17.81 8.43
N VAL A 169 -5.33 -17.62 7.35
CA VAL A 169 -5.87 -17.27 6.02
C VAL A 169 -6.37 -18.51 5.29
N ASP A 170 -7.31 -18.30 4.37
CA ASP A 170 -7.72 -19.30 3.40
C ASP A 170 -6.92 -19.10 2.11
N TRP A 171 -5.97 -20.01 1.88
CA TRP A 171 -5.04 -19.94 0.75
C TRP A 171 -5.72 -20.23 -0.61
N ASP A 172 -6.93 -20.79 -0.63
CA ASP A 172 -7.70 -21.00 -1.86
C ASP A 172 -8.21 -19.68 -2.48
N TYR A 173 -8.20 -18.60 -1.69
CA TYR A 173 -8.53 -17.24 -2.12
C TYR A 173 -7.28 -16.37 -2.31
N LEU A 174 -6.12 -16.99 -2.56
CA LEU A 174 -4.93 -16.26 -2.97
C LEU A 174 -5.17 -15.51 -4.29
N TYR A 175 -4.72 -14.27 -4.37
CA TYR A 175 -4.74 -13.45 -5.58
C TYR A 175 -3.43 -12.69 -5.76
N THR A 176 -3.11 -12.30 -6.99
CA THR A 176 -2.00 -11.38 -7.26
C THR A 176 -2.50 -10.19 -8.07
N THR A 177 -1.88 -9.03 -7.96
CA THR A 177 -2.41 -7.81 -8.61
C THR A 177 -2.20 -7.80 -10.13
N ILE A 178 -1.37 -8.67 -10.70
CA ILE A 178 -1.16 -8.78 -12.15
C ILE A 178 -1.82 -10.02 -12.79
N GLU A 179 -2.40 -10.93 -12.02
CA GLU A 179 -3.11 -12.08 -12.61
C GLU A 179 -4.29 -11.62 -13.49
N ASP A 180 -4.75 -12.49 -14.40
CA ASP A 180 -5.79 -12.15 -15.38
C ASP A 180 -7.09 -11.65 -14.74
N ARG A 181 -7.48 -12.19 -13.58
CA ARG A 181 -8.64 -11.72 -12.82
C ARG A 181 -8.46 -10.29 -12.35
N SER A 182 -7.33 -9.99 -11.71
CA SER A 182 -7.02 -8.65 -11.21
C SER A 182 -6.93 -7.62 -12.34
N ARG A 183 -6.26 -7.99 -13.45
CA ARG A 183 -6.21 -7.15 -14.66
C ARG A 183 -7.62 -6.86 -15.20
N ARG A 184 -8.47 -7.88 -15.32
CA ARG A 184 -9.84 -7.73 -15.82
C ARG A 184 -10.69 -6.83 -14.92
N VAL A 185 -10.64 -7.03 -13.60
CA VAL A 185 -11.37 -6.22 -12.62
C VAL A 185 -10.90 -4.76 -12.68
N SER A 186 -9.59 -4.51 -12.70
CA SER A 186 -9.02 -3.17 -12.81
C SER A 186 -9.39 -2.45 -14.11
N GLN A 187 -9.30 -3.14 -15.24
CA GLN A 187 -9.66 -2.59 -16.55
C GLN A 187 -11.15 -2.30 -16.63
N ARG A 188 -11.99 -3.19 -16.10
CA ARG A 188 -13.43 -2.99 -16.05
C ARG A 188 -13.82 -1.78 -15.21
N ALA A 189 -13.28 -1.65 -14.01
CA ALA A 189 -13.52 -0.48 -13.15
C ALA A 189 -13.07 0.80 -13.85
N PHE A 190 -11.90 0.79 -14.52
CA PHE A 190 -11.46 1.94 -15.31
C PHE A 190 -12.42 2.29 -16.46
N LEU A 191 -12.91 1.31 -17.22
CA LEU A 191 -13.89 1.55 -18.29
C LEU A 191 -15.20 2.10 -17.72
N GLY A 192 -15.68 1.58 -16.59
CA GLY A 192 -16.83 2.11 -15.88
C GLY A 192 -16.64 3.58 -15.46
N ASN A 193 -15.48 3.92 -14.90
CA ASN A 193 -15.14 5.31 -14.57
C ASN A 193 -15.08 6.19 -15.84
N LEU A 194 -14.56 5.66 -16.95
CA LEU A 194 -14.48 6.39 -18.22
C LEU A 194 -15.88 6.69 -18.78
N GLU A 195 -16.77 5.69 -18.79
CA GLU A 195 -18.16 5.83 -19.24
C GLU A 195 -18.94 6.87 -18.41
N ARG A 196 -18.65 6.96 -17.11
CA ARG A 196 -19.27 7.93 -16.19
C ARG A 196 -18.56 9.30 -16.16
N GLY A 197 -17.49 9.49 -16.92
CA GLY A 197 -16.72 10.76 -16.94
C GLY A 197 -15.90 11.02 -15.67
N GLU A 198 -15.66 9.98 -14.87
CA GLU A 198 -14.86 9.98 -13.65
C GLU A 198 -13.38 9.76 -13.96
N ALA A 199 -13.08 8.96 -15.00
CA ALA A 199 -11.74 8.82 -15.56
C ALA A 199 -11.58 9.75 -16.77
N TYR A 200 -10.50 10.53 -16.79
CA TYR A 200 -10.25 11.50 -17.85
C TYR A 200 -8.74 11.70 -18.06
N THR A 201 -8.37 12.32 -19.18
CA THR A 201 -6.98 12.67 -19.46
C THR A 201 -6.71 14.16 -19.29
N GLN A 202 -5.50 14.49 -18.84
CA GLN A 202 -4.99 15.86 -18.82
C GLN A 202 -3.48 15.86 -19.08
N GLU A 203 -2.98 16.90 -19.74
CA GLU A 203 -1.54 17.15 -19.81
C GLU A 203 -0.98 17.43 -18.42
N ALA A 204 0.07 16.70 -18.05
CA ALA A 204 0.74 16.82 -16.77
C ALA A 204 2.26 16.92 -16.95
N PRO A 205 2.94 17.69 -16.10
CA PRO A 205 4.40 17.72 -16.09
C PRO A 205 4.96 16.36 -15.69
N THR A 206 5.99 15.93 -16.40
CA THR A 206 6.75 14.71 -16.08
C THR A 206 8.24 14.99 -16.21
N LEU A 207 9.01 14.59 -15.19
CA LEU A 207 10.47 14.61 -15.27
C LEU A 207 10.91 13.59 -16.32
N TRP A 208 11.70 14.05 -17.28
CA TRP A 208 12.02 13.31 -18.49
C TRP A 208 13.51 13.38 -18.79
N ASP A 209 14.08 12.21 -19.05
CA ASP A 209 15.44 12.09 -19.55
C ASP A 209 15.41 12.07 -21.09
N VAL A 210 16.10 13.04 -21.69
CA VAL A 210 16.13 13.25 -23.14
C VAL A 210 17.13 12.34 -23.88
N ASP A 211 18.07 11.71 -23.16
CA ASP A 211 19.02 10.74 -23.72
C ASP A 211 18.37 9.37 -23.84
N PHE A 212 17.79 8.91 -22.74
CA PHE A 212 17.11 7.62 -22.59
C PHE A 212 15.66 7.67 -23.05
N LYS A 213 15.11 8.86 -23.31
CA LYS A 213 13.72 9.08 -23.76
C LYS A 213 12.72 8.39 -22.84
N THR A 214 12.85 8.64 -21.54
CA THR A 214 12.02 7.99 -20.52
C THR A 214 11.63 8.96 -19.42
N ALA A 215 10.45 8.72 -18.83
CA ALA A 215 10.06 9.38 -17.60
C ALA A 215 10.95 8.87 -16.45
N VAL A 216 11.34 9.75 -15.54
CA VAL A 216 12.24 9.45 -14.42
C VAL A 216 11.48 9.58 -13.11
N ALA A 217 11.42 8.49 -12.34
CA ALA A 217 10.79 8.52 -11.02
C ALA A 217 11.68 9.24 -10.00
N GLN A 218 11.06 9.71 -8.92
CA GLN A 218 11.77 10.38 -7.82
C GLN A 218 12.93 9.54 -7.24
N ALA A 219 12.78 8.22 -7.21
CA ALA A 219 13.79 7.28 -6.71
C ALA A 219 14.97 7.04 -7.68
N GLU A 220 14.92 7.63 -8.88
CA GLU A 220 15.94 7.57 -9.94
C GLU A 220 16.67 8.93 -10.08
N LEU A 221 16.32 9.92 -9.25
CA LEU A 221 16.85 11.28 -9.32
C LEU A 221 18.13 11.42 -8.51
N GLU A 222 19.10 12.11 -9.11
CA GLU A 222 20.30 12.62 -8.43
C GLU A 222 20.38 14.14 -8.59
N ASP A 223 20.63 14.85 -7.49
CA ASP A 223 20.96 16.27 -7.54
C ASP A 223 22.47 16.42 -7.78
N ARG A 224 22.87 17.14 -8.83
CA ARG A 224 24.27 17.42 -9.16
C ARG A 224 24.49 18.94 -9.27
N GLU A 225 25.53 19.44 -8.63
CA GLU A 225 25.94 20.85 -8.73
C GLU A 225 26.45 21.16 -10.15
N ARG A 226 25.90 22.20 -10.77
CA ARG A 226 26.28 22.62 -12.14
C ARG A 226 26.53 24.13 -12.22
N PRO A 227 27.52 24.55 -13.03
CA PRO A 227 27.70 25.95 -13.37
C PRO A 227 26.53 26.43 -14.23
N GLY A 228 25.99 27.60 -13.89
CA GLY A 228 24.97 28.31 -14.65
C GLY A 228 25.19 29.82 -14.56
N ALA A 229 24.24 30.61 -15.02
CA ALA A 229 24.29 32.07 -14.88
C ALA A 229 22.89 32.66 -14.67
N TYR A 230 22.78 33.66 -13.79
CA TYR A 230 21.60 34.51 -13.72
C TYR A 230 21.64 35.56 -14.83
N HIS A 231 20.54 35.66 -15.56
CA HIS A 231 20.26 36.68 -16.54
C HIS A 231 19.21 37.61 -15.94
N GLN A 232 19.55 38.89 -15.81
CA GLN A 232 18.62 39.88 -15.31
C GLN A 232 17.81 40.43 -16.48
N VAL A 233 16.49 40.31 -16.41
CA VAL A 233 15.59 40.61 -17.54
C VAL A 233 14.45 41.51 -17.10
N SER A 234 14.13 42.53 -17.89
CA SER A 234 13.01 43.44 -17.66
C SER A 234 11.71 42.96 -18.32
N PHE A 235 10.63 43.00 -17.55
CA PHE A 235 9.26 42.75 -17.99
C PHE A 235 8.50 44.07 -17.95
N ALA A 236 8.09 44.59 -19.12
CA ALA A 236 7.34 45.83 -19.19
C ALA A 236 5.96 45.66 -18.52
N ARG A 237 5.57 46.57 -17.64
CA ARG A 237 4.23 46.55 -17.05
C ARG A 237 3.19 46.86 -18.12
N SER A 238 2.07 46.15 -18.10
CA SER A 238 1.03 46.29 -19.13
C SER A 238 0.33 47.65 -19.09
N ASP A 239 0.36 48.34 -17.95
CA ASP A 239 -0.13 49.70 -17.74
C ASP A 239 0.85 50.79 -18.21
N GLY A 240 2.03 50.41 -18.69
CA GLY A 240 3.07 51.33 -19.16
C GLY A 240 3.82 52.07 -18.05
N SER A 241 3.65 51.68 -16.78
CA SER A 241 4.23 52.41 -15.64
C SER A 241 5.67 52.02 -15.31
N GLY A 242 6.42 51.48 -16.28
CA GLY A 242 7.80 51.01 -16.14
C GLY A 242 7.92 49.49 -16.18
N ASP A 243 9.01 48.96 -15.60
CA ASP A 243 9.40 47.56 -15.73
C ASP A 243 9.49 46.84 -14.38
N VAL A 244 9.27 45.53 -14.41
CA VAL A 244 9.56 44.60 -13.32
C VAL A 244 10.78 43.77 -13.71
N VAL A 245 11.80 43.75 -12.86
CA VAL A 245 13.07 43.09 -13.16
C VAL A 245 13.17 41.76 -12.42
N ILE A 246 13.52 40.70 -13.15
CA ILE A 246 13.71 39.36 -12.59
C ILE A 246 15.13 38.84 -12.84
N ASP A 247 15.56 37.88 -12.03
CA ASP A 247 16.71 37.02 -12.33
C ASP A 247 16.24 35.63 -12.78
N THR A 248 16.78 35.12 -13.89
CA THR A 248 16.50 33.76 -14.35
C THR A 248 17.75 33.03 -14.83
N THR A 249 17.81 31.73 -14.55
CA THR A 249 18.86 30.84 -15.08
C THR A 249 18.52 30.23 -16.44
N ARG A 250 17.25 30.31 -16.85
CA ARG A 250 16.73 29.70 -18.08
C ARG A 250 15.95 30.73 -18.93
N PRO A 251 16.60 31.80 -19.44
CA PRO A 251 15.92 32.80 -20.27
C PRO A 251 15.29 32.19 -21.52
N VAL A 252 15.78 31.04 -21.98
CA VAL A 252 15.18 30.25 -23.07
C VAL A 252 13.70 29.92 -22.86
N LEU A 253 13.22 29.89 -21.61
CA LEU A 253 11.84 29.56 -21.28
C LEU A 253 10.88 30.76 -21.26
N LEU A 254 11.34 31.96 -21.61
CA LEU A 254 10.50 33.17 -21.59
C LEU A 254 9.22 33.04 -22.45
N ALA A 255 9.27 32.31 -23.57
CA ALA A 255 8.10 32.03 -24.40
C ALA A 255 7.06 31.14 -23.69
N ALA A 256 7.47 30.39 -22.66
CA ALA A 256 6.63 29.55 -21.83
C ALA A 256 6.13 30.24 -20.55
N CYS A 257 6.48 31.52 -20.34
CA CYS A 257 6.12 32.24 -19.12
C CYS A 257 4.61 32.44 -19.02
N VAL A 258 4.04 32.16 -17.84
CA VAL A 258 2.60 32.26 -17.56
C VAL A 258 2.28 33.12 -16.33
N ALA A 259 3.25 33.46 -15.49
CA ALA A 259 3.09 34.38 -14.35
C ALA A 259 4.46 34.88 -13.86
N LEU A 260 4.46 36.00 -13.11
CA LEU A 260 5.52 36.32 -12.16
C LEU A 260 5.03 36.06 -10.74
N VAL A 261 5.89 35.51 -9.87
CA VAL A 261 5.53 35.19 -8.49
C VAL A 261 6.56 35.72 -7.49
N ALA A 262 6.05 36.39 -6.45
CA ALA A 262 6.84 36.88 -5.33
C ALA A 262 6.23 36.46 -3.98
N HIS A 263 7.00 36.59 -2.91
CA HIS A 263 6.52 36.25 -1.57
C HIS A 263 5.46 37.27 -1.11
N PRO A 264 4.34 36.84 -0.49
CA PRO A 264 3.30 37.77 -0.01
C PRO A 264 3.83 38.82 0.97
N ASP A 265 4.85 38.47 1.75
CA ASP A 265 5.47 39.36 2.74
C ASP A 265 6.60 40.23 2.18
N ASP A 266 6.89 40.21 0.86
CA ASP A 266 7.90 41.08 0.26
C ASP A 266 7.32 42.47 -0.07
N PRO A 267 7.68 43.52 0.69
CA PRO A 267 7.10 44.85 0.50
C PRO A 267 7.46 45.47 -0.86
N ARG A 268 8.51 44.98 -1.53
CA ARG A 268 8.92 45.46 -2.86
C ARG A 268 7.89 45.12 -3.94
N TYR A 269 7.21 43.99 -3.80
CA TYR A 269 6.33 43.41 -4.83
C TYR A 269 4.85 43.39 -4.45
N GLN A 270 4.50 43.63 -3.18
CA GLN A 270 3.10 43.75 -2.73
C GLN A 270 2.21 44.64 -3.61
N PRO A 271 2.65 45.84 -4.08
CA PRO A 271 1.83 46.68 -4.94
C PRO A 271 1.57 46.11 -6.34
N LEU A 272 2.28 45.05 -6.74
CA LEU A 272 2.15 44.44 -8.07
C LEU A 272 1.16 43.28 -8.09
N PHE A 273 0.77 42.71 -6.95
CA PHE A 273 -0.13 41.56 -6.94
C PHE A 273 -1.49 41.89 -7.57
N GLY A 274 -1.92 41.05 -8.52
CA GLY A 274 -3.14 41.26 -9.31
C GLY A 274 -2.97 42.18 -10.52
N THR A 275 -1.76 42.73 -10.76
CA THR A 275 -1.42 43.45 -12.00
C THR A 275 -0.85 42.50 -13.06
N THR A 276 -0.61 43.00 -14.28
CA THR A 276 -0.02 42.21 -15.38
C THR A 276 1.24 42.87 -15.95
N VAL A 277 2.13 42.04 -16.49
CA VAL A 277 3.34 42.43 -17.20
C VAL A 277 3.41 41.73 -18.56
N ARG A 278 4.25 42.23 -19.47
CA ARG A 278 4.51 41.62 -20.77
C ARG A 278 5.84 40.87 -20.77
N THR A 279 5.82 39.63 -21.27
CA THR A 279 7.02 38.82 -21.43
C THR A 279 7.96 39.48 -22.45
N PRO A 280 9.25 39.65 -22.14
CA PRO A 280 10.23 40.19 -23.08
C PRO A 280 10.35 39.30 -24.33
N LEU A 281 10.64 39.90 -25.49
CA LEU A 281 10.64 39.33 -26.85
C LEU A 281 9.27 38.87 -27.38
N TYR A 282 8.43 38.25 -26.55
CA TYR A 282 7.21 37.58 -27.02
C TYR A 282 5.93 38.41 -26.80
N GLY A 283 5.99 39.44 -25.95
CA GLY A 283 4.90 40.39 -25.73
C GLY A 283 3.65 39.84 -25.04
N VAL A 284 3.71 38.61 -24.51
CA VAL A 284 2.57 37.94 -23.89
C VAL A 284 2.27 38.55 -22.52
N GLU A 285 1.00 38.84 -22.27
CA GLU A 285 0.56 39.39 -20.99
C GLU A 285 0.40 38.29 -19.92
N VAL A 286 1.04 38.46 -18.77
CA VAL A 286 1.04 37.50 -17.66
C VAL A 286 0.80 38.19 -16.32
N PRO A 287 0.07 37.57 -15.37
CA PRO A 287 -0.21 38.15 -14.06
C PRO A 287 0.99 38.11 -13.11
N VAL A 288 1.00 39.01 -12.13
CA VAL A 288 1.88 38.97 -10.97
C VAL A 288 1.09 38.46 -9.75
N LEU A 289 1.52 37.33 -9.19
CA LEU A 289 0.82 36.59 -8.12
C LEU A 289 1.69 36.43 -6.87
N ALA A 290 1.07 36.13 -5.73
CA ALA A 290 1.76 35.90 -4.46
C ALA A 290 1.83 34.40 -4.15
N HIS A 291 2.98 33.92 -3.68
CA HIS A 291 3.12 32.55 -3.17
C HIS A 291 4.17 32.45 -2.05
N PRO A 292 3.89 31.77 -0.91
CA PRO A 292 4.84 31.63 0.21
C PRO A 292 6.14 30.87 -0.10
N LEU A 293 6.17 30.11 -1.19
CA LEU A 293 7.38 29.39 -1.64
C LEU A 293 8.39 30.28 -2.37
N ALA A 294 8.00 31.50 -2.77
CA ALA A 294 8.93 32.44 -3.37
C ALA A 294 9.95 32.93 -2.33
N GLN A 295 11.23 32.90 -2.67
CA GLN A 295 12.30 33.28 -1.75
C GLN A 295 12.67 34.76 -1.93
N ILE A 296 12.47 35.56 -0.88
CA ILE A 296 12.70 37.02 -0.87
C ILE A 296 14.17 37.35 -1.20
N ASP A 297 15.10 36.53 -0.73
CA ASP A 297 16.55 36.70 -0.84
C ASP A 297 17.18 36.07 -2.08
N LYS A 298 16.42 35.28 -2.86
CA LYS A 298 16.92 34.62 -4.07
C LYS A 298 16.76 35.52 -5.30
N GLY A 299 17.87 35.81 -5.97
CA GLY A 299 17.87 36.65 -7.17
C GLY A 299 17.33 38.05 -6.86
N THR A 300 16.28 38.48 -7.58
CA THR A 300 15.58 39.74 -7.29
C THR A 300 14.46 39.59 -6.24
N GLY A 301 14.11 38.38 -5.81
CA GLY A 301 12.97 38.09 -4.92
C GLY A 301 11.63 37.89 -5.63
N ILE A 302 11.60 38.00 -6.96
CA ILE A 302 10.46 37.69 -7.83
C ILE A 302 10.92 36.77 -8.96
N ALA A 303 10.17 35.70 -9.22
CA ALA A 303 10.52 34.67 -10.18
C ALA A 303 9.52 34.66 -11.34
N MET A 304 9.98 34.32 -12.55
CA MET A 304 9.07 33.91 -13.62
C MET A 304 8.64 32.47 -13.42
N ILE A 305 7.39 32.17 -13.76
CA ILE A 305 6.87 30.82 -13.85
C ILE A 305 6.72 30.48 -15.31
N CYS A 306 7.49 29.51 -15.79
CA CYS A 306 7.41 29.02 -17.15
C CYS A 306 7.05 27.55 -17.11
N THR A 307 5.89 27.13 -17.60
CA THR A 307 5.48 25.72 -17.54
C THR A 307 6.29 24.87 -18.53
N PHE A 308 7.31 24.08 -18.14
CA PHE A 308 7.84 23.88 -16.79
C PHE A 308 9.37 24.06 -16.77
N GLY A 309 9.86 25.02 -15.98
CA GLY A 309 11.27 25.33 -15.86
C GLY A 309 11.96 24.53 -14.77
N ASP A 310 11.26 24.27 -13.67
CA ASP A 310 11.68 23.39 -12.58
C ASP A 310 10.48 22.79 -11.81
N LEU A 311 10.74 22.07 -10.71
CA LEU A 311 9.68 21.49 -9.87
C LEU A 311 8.90 22.53 -9.05
N THR A 312 9.48 23.70 -8.79
CA THR A 312 8.78 24.81 -8.12
C THR A 312 7.70 25.35 -9.04
N ASP A 313 8.00 25.51 -10.33
CA ASP A 313 7.03 25.89 -11.36
C ASP A 313 5.86 24.91 -11.42
N VAL A 314 6.12 23.60 -11.26
CA VAL A 314 5.05 22.57 -11.21
C VAL A 314 4.13 22.76 -10.00
N ILE A 315 4.70 23.08 -8.84
CA ILE A 315 3.93 23.33 -7.61
C ILE A 315 3.07 24.57 -7.79
N TRP A 316 3.68 25.69 -8.19
CA TRP A 316 2.96 26.94 -8.41
C TRP A 316 1.90 26.85 -9.50
N TRP A 317 2.20 26.16 -10.60
CA TRP A 317 1.23 25.89 -11.66
C TRP A 317 -0.03 25.22 -11.13
N ARG A 318 0.14 24.22 -10.24
CA ARG A 318 -0.97 23.48 -9.64
C ARG A 318 -1.71 24.31 -8.59
N GLU A 319 -0.99 24.91 -7.65
CA GLU A 319 -1.59 25.64 -6.50
C GLU A 319 -2.23 26.96 -6.92
N LEU A 320 -1.71 27.63 -7.95
CA LEU A 320 -2.25 28.88 -8.50
C LEU A 320 -3.16 28.68 -9.72
N ASN A 321 -3.41 27.43 -10.13
CA ASN A 321 -4.25 27.07 -11.28
C ASN A 321 -3.85 27.81 -12.58
N LEU A 322 -2.55 27.78 -12.91
CA LEU A 322 -1.98 28.50 -14.06
C LEU A 322 -2.20 27.72 -15.38
N PRO A 323 -2.23 28.42 -16.54
CA PRO A 323 -2.32 27.74 -17.84
C PRO A 323 -1.04 26.94 -18.14
N THR A 324 -1.17 25.90 -18.97
CA THR A 324 -0.03 25.09 -19.44
C THR A 324 0.47 25.62 -20.79
N ARG A 325 1.76 25.95 -20.84
CA ARG A 325 2.49 26.54 -21.96
C ARG A 325 3.88 25.91 -22.14
N ALA A 326 3.93 24.60 -22.35
CA ALA A 326 5.20 23.88 -22.53
C ALA A 326 5.80 24.09 -23.93
N ILE A 327 7.11 24.34 -23.99
CA ILE A 327 7.86 24.56 -25.23
C ILE A 327 9.02 23.58 -25.44
N ILE A 328 9.31 22.70 -24.47
CA ILE A 328 10.38 21.71 -24.56
C ILE A 328 9.77 20.36 -24.96
N GLY A 329 10.27 19.78 -26.04
CA GLY A 329 9.90 18.45 -26.52
C GLY A 329 10.68 17.32 -25.83
N ARG A 330 10.20 16.09 -26.01
CA ARG A 330 10.82 14.86 -25.44
C ARG A 330 12.22 14.56 -25.98
N ASP A 331 12.63 15.20 -27.06
CA ASP A 331 13.96 15.10 -27.65
C ASP A 331 14.94 16.18 -27.13
N GLY A 332 14.49 17.04 -26.22
CA GLY A 332 15.28 18.14 -25.67
C GLY A 332 15.43 19.32 -26.63
N ARG A 333 14.53 19.44 -27.62
CA ARG A 333 14.46 20.58 -28.53
C ARG A 333 13.25 21.46 -28.22
N ILE A 334 13.30 22.71 -28.70
CA ILE A 334 12.14 23.59 -28.67
C ILE A 334 11.11 23.06 -29.69
N ILE A 335 9.85 22.94 -29.26
CA ILE A 335 8.73 22.48 -30.10
C ILE A 335 8.59 23.42 -31.32
N ASN A 336 8.22 22.87 -32.48
CA ASN A 336 8.14 23.67 -33.70
C ASN A 336 6.93 24.62 -33.69
N THR A 337 5.84 24.19 -33.08
CA THR A 337 4.60 24.97 -32.99
C THR A 337 4.70 25.99 -31.86
N PRO A 338 4.41 27.29 -32.12
CA PRO A 338 4.34 28.30 -31.07
C PRO A 338 3.33 27.92 -29.97
N PRO A 339 3.63 28.23 -28.69
CA PRO A 339 2.75 27.90 -27.58
C PRO A 339 1.45 28.73 -27.58
N LEU A 340 0.40 28.17 -26.98
CA LEU A 340 -0.91 28.83 -26.82
C LEU A 340 -0.81 30.20 -26.11
N GLY A 341 -1.44 31.23 -26.71
CA GLY A 341 -1.47 32.62 -26.22
C GLY A 341 -0.26 33.47 -26.63
N LEU A 342 0.60 32.95 -27.51
CA LEU A 342 1.63 33.72 -28.21
C LEU A 342 1.09 34.08 -29.61
N ASP A 343 0.28 35.13 -29.65
CA ASP A 343 -0.51 35.49 -30.85
C ASP A 343 0.05 36.68 -31.63
N SER A 344 1.05 37.39 -31.09
CA SER A 344 1.66 38.56 -31.74
C SER A 344 2.56 38.12 -32.90
N ALA A 345 2.53 38.85 -34.03
CA ALA A 345 3.36 38.54 -35.19
C ALA A 345 4.86 38.61 -34.83
N GLU A 346 5.24 39.59 -34.02
CA GLU A 346 6.61 39.77 -33.53
C GLU A 346 7.03 38.64 -32.59
N GLY A 347 6.14 38.20 -31.70
CA GLY A 347 6.40 37.09 -30.80
C GLY A 347 6.52 35.76 -31.53
N ILE A 348 5.68 35.51 -32.53
CA ILE A 348 5.74 34.31 -33.38
C ILE A 348 7.07 34.30 -34.14
N ALA A 349 7.43 35.42 -34.77
CA ALA A 349 8.70 35.53 -35.49
C ALA A 349 9.92 35.33 -34.56
N ALA A 350 9.87 35.82 -33.32
CA ALA A 350 10.92 35.57 -32.32
C ALA A 350 10.99 34.08 -31.93
N TYR A 351 9.86 33.40 -31.77
CA TYR A 351 9.80 31.98 -31.45
C TYR A 351 10.33 31.09 -32.59
N GLU A 352 9.99 31.41 -33.83
CA GLU A 352 10.47 30.67 -35.02
C GLU A 352 12.00 30.63 -35.12
N GLN A 353 12.70 31.63 -34.58
CA GLN A 353 14.17 31.64 -34.56
C GLN A 353 14.78 30.56 -33.67
N ILE A 354 14.04 30.08 -32.67
CA ILE A 354 14.49 29.07 -31.70
C ILE A 354 13.81 27.71 -31.87
N ALA A 355 12.69 27.66 -32.59
CA ALA A 355 11.96 26.44 -32.92
C ALA A 355 12.89 25.35 -33.49
N GLY A 356 12.78 24.12 -32.98
CA GLY A 356 13.57 22.96 -33.40
C GLY A 356 15.03 22.94 -32.92
N LEU A 357 15.54 24.01 -32.28
CA LEU A 357 16.90 24.03 -31.73
C LEU A 357 16.98 23.26 -30.40
N PHE A 358 18.17 22.72 -30.09
CA PHE A 358 18.45 22.23 -28.75
C PHE A 358 18.47 23.38 -27.75
N ILE A 359 18.11 23.09 -26.50
CA ILE A 359 17.95 24.08 -25.41
C ILE A 359 19.15 25.03 -25.30
N ASN A 360 20.39 24.53 -25.33
CA ASN A 360 21.58 25.37 -25.23
C ASN A 360 21.73 26.32 -26.43
N GLN A 361 21.37 25.87 -27.64
CA GLN A 361 21.42 26.69 -28.85
C GLN A 361 20.31 27.75 -28.83
N ALA A 362 19.10 27.36 -28.43
CA ALA A 362 17.97 28.26 -28.24
C ALA A 362 18.29 29.32 -27.18
N GLN A 363 18.90 28.93 -26.06
CA GLN A 363 19.29 29.86 -25.00
C GLN A 363 20.26 30.93 -25.49
N THR A 364 21.29 30.55 -26.25
CA THR A 364 22.22 31.53 -26.85
C THR A 364 21.49 32.57 -27.69
N LYS A 365 20.59 32.12 -28.58
CA LYS A 365 19.79 33.03 -29.42
C LYS A 365 18.87 33.95 -28.61
N VAL A 366 18.19 33.41 -27.59
CA VAL A 366 17.33 34.22 -26.73
C VAL A 366 18.14 35.28 -25.99
N VAL A 367 19.32 34.94 -25.47
CA VAL A 367 20.19 35.90 -24.77
C VAL A 367 20.69 36.99 -25.73
N GLU A 368 21.08 36.64 -26.95
CA GLU A 368 21.44 37.62 -28.00
C GLU A 368 20.27 38.57 -28.30
N ALA A 369 19.07 38.03 -28.55
CA ALA A 369 17.87 38.83 -28.81
C ALA A 369 17.48 39.73 -27.62
N LEU A 370 17.61 39.25 -26.38
CA LEU A 370 17.36 40.05 -25.18
C LEU A 370 18.36 41.21 -25.04
N ARG A 371 19.62 41.03 -25.43
CA ARG A 371 20.62 42.11 -25.45
C ARG A 371 20.32 43.12 -26.55
N GLU A 372 19.98 42.66 -27.75
CA GLU A 372 19.66 43.52 -28.90
C GLU A 372 18.40 44.36 -28.66
N SER A 373 17.38 43.79 -28.01
CA SER A 373 16.16 44.50 -27.63
C SER A 373 16.33 45.43 -26.43
N GLY A 374 17.44 45.33 -25.69
CA GLY A 374 17.68 46.06 -24.45
C GLY A 374 16.91 45.54 -23.23
N ALA A 375 16.20 44.40 -23.35
CA ALA A 375 15.46 43.77 -22.26
C ALA A 375 16.37 43.06 -21.23
N MET A 376 17.61 42.73 -21.61
CA MET A 376 18.61 42.18 -20.68
C MET A 376 19.43 43.29 -20.04
N LEU A 377 19.50 43.27 -18.70
CA LEU A 377 20.21 44.27 -17.92
C LEU A 377 21.58 43.74 -17.48
N GLY A 378 22.65 44.34 -18.00
CA GLY A 378 24.02 43.98 -17.65
C GLY A 378 24.46 42.60 -18.19
N GLU A 379 25.56 42.10 -17.65
CA GLU A 379 26.13 40.81 -18.06
C GLU A 379 25.63 39.64 -17.19
N PRO A 380 25.55 38.41 -17.72
CA PRO A 380 25.18 37.23 -16.94
C PRO A 380 26.07 37.05 -15.71
N ARG A 381 25.47 36.78 -14.56
CA ARG A 381 26.20 36.55 -13.30
C ARG A 381 26.34 35.05 -13.06
N ALA A 382 27.56 34.53 -13.02
CA ALA A 382 27.83 33.11 -12.82
C ALA A 382 27.31 32.61 -11.46
N ILE A 383 26.75 31.39 -11.45
CA ILE A 383 26.29 30.70 -10.25
C ILE A 383 26.64 29.21 -10.29
N MET A 384 26.64 28.59 -9.11
CA MET A 384 26.55 27.14 -8.95
C MET A 384 25.20 26.84 -8.30
N HIS A 385 24.51 25.82 -8.81
CA HIS A 385 23.25 25.39 -8.24
C HIS A 385 23.01 23.90 -8.51
N PRO A 386 22.24 23.22 -7.65
CA PRO A 386 21.86 21.84 -7.88
C PRO A 386 20.86 21.74 -9.02
N VAL A 387 21.09 20.77 -9.92
CA VAL A 387 20.21 20.42 -11.04
C VAL A 387 19.93 18.92 -10.98
N LYS A 388 18.73 18.52 -11.39
CA LYS A 388 18.28 17.12 -11.35
C LYS A 388 18.78 16.34 -12.56
N PHE A 389 19.32 15.16 -12.31
CA PHE A 389 19.77 14.18 -13.30
C PHE A 389 19.06 12.85 -13.09
N PHE A 390 18.94 12.07 -14.16
CA PHE A 390 18.76 10.63 -14.03
C PHE A 390 20.07 10.03 -13.51
N GLU A 391 20.03 9.08 -12.57
CA GLU A 391 21.21 8.39 -12.04
C GLU A 391 22.17 7.89 -13.13
N LYS A 392 21.64 7.47 -14.30
CA LYS A 392 22.41 6.99 -15.45
C LYS A 392 22.56 8.01 -16.58
N GLY A 393 21.99 9.21 -16.44
CA GLY A 393 22.00 10.27 -17.44
C GLY A 393 23.18 11.23 -17.30
N ASP A 394 23.61 11.78 -18.44
CA ASP A 394 24.69 12.77 -18.53
C ASP A 394 24.18 14.21 -18.73
N ARG A 395 22.89 14.37 -19.04
CA ARG A 395 22.22 15.65 -19.20
C ARG A 395 21.20 15.90 -18.07
N PRO A 396 20.97 17.17 -17.70
CA PRO A 396 19.87 17.54 -16.83
C PRO A 396 18.53 17.00 -17.32
N LEU A 397 17.67 16.65 -16.37
CA LEU A 397 16.29 16.30 -16.66
C LEU A 397 15.51 17.52 -17.12
N GLU A 398 14.63 17.30 -18.09
CA GLU A 398 13.64 18.29 -18.49
C GLU A 398 12.28 17.94 -17.91
N ILE A 399 11.39 18.93 -17.87
CA ILE A 399 9.99 18.69 -17.53
C ILE A 399 9.19 18.87 -18.81
N VAL A 400 8.72 17.76 -19.35
CA VAL A 400 7.88 17.73 -20.53
C VAL A 400 6.43 17.49 -20.12
N THR A 401 5.49 17.97 -20.91
CA THR A 401 4.09 17.56 -20.74
C THR A 401 3.90 16.18 -21.33
N SER A 402 3.13 15.37 -20.62
CA SER A 402 2.60 14.13 -21.16
C SER A 402 1.13 14.03 -20.77
N ARG A 403 0.33 13.46 -21.66
CA ARG A 403 -1.03 13.09 -21.34
C ARG A 403 -1.01 12.02 -20.25
N GLN A 404 -1.76 12.25 -19.19
CA GLN A 404 -1.89 11.32 -18.07
C GLN A 404 -3.37 11.07 -17.78
N TRP A 405 -3.68 9.87 -17.33
CA TRP A 405 -5.00 9.46 -16.85
C TRP A 405 -5.18 9.82 -15.38
N TYR A 406 -6.36 10.37 -15.09
CA TYR A 406 -6.80 10.76 -13.75
C TYR A 406 -8.14 10.11 -13.43
N ILE A 407 -8.36 9.81 -12.15
CA ILE A 407 -9.68 9.50 -11.57
C ILE A 407 -10.07 10.62 -10.61
N ARG A 408 -11.29 11.14 -10.75
CA ARG A 408 -11.85 12.15 -9.84
C ARG A 408 -11.83 11.64 -8.39
N ASN A 409 -11.31 12.44 -7.46
CA ASN A 409 -11.21 12.02 -6.04
C ASN A 409 -11.63 13.12 -5.05
N GLY A 410 -12.24 14.19 -5.53
CA GLY A 410 -12.60 15.36 -4.73
C GLY A 410 -11.50 16.42 -4.66
N GLY A 411 -10.34 16.23 -5.27
CA GLY A 411 -9.30 17.25 -5.35
C GLY A 411 -9.73 18.49 -6.16
N ARG A 412 -10.65 18.31 -7.12
CA ARG A 412 -11.20 19.38 -7.96
C ARG A 412 -12.72 19.56 -7.87
N ASP A 413 -13.37 18.81 -6.99
CA ASP A 413 -14.82 18.80 -6.82
C ASP A 413 -15.14 18.86 -5.33
N ALA A 414 -15.76 19.96 -4.89
CA ALA A 414 -16.05 20.20 -3.48
C ALA A 414 -17.15 19.27 -2.95
N ASP A 415 -18.17 18.97 -3.74
CA ASP A 415 -19.28 18.11 -3.33
C ASP A 415 -18.78 16.66 -3.17
N LEU A 416 -17.97 16.19 -4.12
CA LEU A 416 -17.32 14.89 -4.02
C LEU A 416 -16.35 14.82 -2.83
N ARG A 417 -15.62 15.90 -2.54
CA ARG A 417 -14.77 15.99 -1.35
C ARG A 417 -15.57 15.87 -0.06
N HIS A 418 -16.69 16.59 0.03
CA HIS A 418 -17.60 16.52 1.19
C HIS A 418 -18.15 15.10 1.35
N ALA A 419 -18.52 14.44 0.25
CA ALA A 419 -18.95 13.04 0.28
C ALA A 419 -17.87 12.12 0.83
N PHE A 420 -16.60 12.29 0.45
CA PHE A 420 -15.50 11.48 1.01
C PHE A 420 -15.21 11.76 2.48
N VAL A 421 -15.28 13.02 2.93
CA VAL A 421 -15.21 13.33 4.37
C VAL A 421 -16.33 12.62 5.12
N ASP A 422 -17.55 12.63 4.58
CA ASP A 422 -18.71 11.97 5.17
C ASP A 422 -18.57 10.43 5.20
N ARG A 423 -18.03 9.82 4.13
CA ARG A 423 -17.63 8.40 4.14
C ARG A 423 -16.65 8.11 5.28
N GLY A 424 -15.66 8.97 5.48
CA GLY A 424 -14.70 8.88 6.59
C GLY A 424 -15.37 8.93 7.97
N ASN A 425 -16.42 9.74 8.14
CA ASN A 425 -17.18 9.86 9.39
C ASN A 425 -18.05 8.63 9.69
N HIS A 426 -18.51 7.93 8.65
CA HIS A 426 -19.30 6.71 8.77
C HIS A 426 -18.46 5.43 9.01
N LEU A 427 -17.13 5.50 8.84
CA LEU A 427 -16.21 4.41 9.16
C LEU A 427 -16.01 4.29 10.68
N ALA A 428 -16.00 3.06 11.19
CA ALA A 428 -15.55 2.80 12.56
C ALA A 428 -14.01 2.68 12.60
N TRP A 429 -13.34 3.62 13.28
CA TRP A 429 -11.89 3.69 13.33
C TRP A 429 -11.34 3.09 14.63
N HIS A 430 -10.35 2.20 14.51
CA HIS A 430 -9.68 1.55 15.64
C HIS A 430 -8.16 1.79 15.54
N PRO A 431 -7.58 2.75 16.30
CA PRO A 431 -8.21 3.66 17.24
C PRO A 431 -8.88 4.88 16.58
N ASP A 432 -9.88 5.43 17.27
CA ASP A 432 -10.78 6.51 16.80
C ASP A 432 -10.06 7.75 16.24
N HIS A 433 -8.95 8.17 16.86
CA HIS A 433 -8.22 9.37 16.46
C HIS A 433 -7.59 9.28 15.06
N MET A 434 -7.47 8.09 14.47
CA MET A 434 -6.92 7.91 13.11
C MET A 434 -7.79 8.55 12.03
N ARG A 435 -9.10 8.75 12.30
CA ARG A 435 -10.01 9.46 11.39
C ARG A 435 -9.52 10.85 10.99
N HIS A 436 -8.82 11.55 11.90
CA HIS A 436 -8.29 12.88 11.63
C HIS A 436 -7.20 12.85 10.54
N ARG A 437 -6.42 11.76 10.44
CA ARG A 437 -5.43 11.62 9.35
C ARG A 437 -6.11 11.48 7.99
N TYR A 438 -7.27 10.83 7.97
CA TYR A 438 -8.10 10.68 6.77
C TYR A 438 -8.77 12.01 6.41
N SER A 439 -9.50 12.65 7.32
CA SER A 439 -10.20 13.91 7.04
C SER A 439 -9.24 15.00 6.58
N ASN A 440 -8.11 15.18 7.28
CA ASN A 440 -7.11 16.19 6.90
C ASN A 440 -6.48 15.91 5.52
N TRP A 441 -6.40 14.64 5.11
CA TRP A 441 -5.94 14.28 3.77
C TRP A 441 -6.97 14.67 2.71
N VAL A 442 -8.23 14.27 2.91
CA VAL A 442 -9.32 14.55 1.96
C VAL A 442 -9.55 16.05 1.81
N GLU A 443 -9.56 16.79 2.92
CA GLU A 443 -9.71 18.26 2.93
C GLU A 443 -8.55 18.97 2.23
N GLY A 444 -7.34 18.38 2.29
CA GLY A 444 -6.12 18.92 1.68
C GLY A 444 -5.89 18.50 0.23
N LEU A 445 -6.81 17.77 -0.42
CA LEU A 445 -6.67 17.37 -1.82
C LEU A 445 -6.71 18.61 -2.73
N ASN A 446 -5.67 18.77 -3.55
CA ASN A 446 -5.52 19.87 -4.52
C ASN A 446 -5.50 19.38 -5.99
N GLY A 447 -5.77 18.09 -6.23
CA GLY A 447 -5.80 17.50 -7.55
C GLY A 447 -6.39 16.11 -7.54
N ASP A 448 -6.94 15.71 -8.68
CA ASP A 448 -7.48 14.37 -8.88
C ASP A 448 -6.37 13.32 -8.95
N TRP A 449 -6.73 12.06 -8.77
CA TRP A 449 -5.77 10.96 -8.61
C TRP A 449 -5.16 10.58 -9.95
N LEU A 450 -3.87 10.85 -10.14
CA LEU A 450 -3.10 10.44 -11.32
C LEU A 450 -2.84 8.92 -11.28
N ILE A 451 -3.47 8.18 -12.19
CA ILE A 451 -3.45 6.72 -12.23
C ILE A 451 -2.58 6.13 -13.36
N SER A 452 -2.16 6.88 -14.36
CA SER A 452 -1.25 6.35 -15.39
C SER A 452 0.21 6.36 -14.93
N ARG A 453 0.99 5.41 -15.43
CA ARG A 453 2.44 5.29 -15.21
C ARG A 453 3.09 4.87 -16.52
N GLN A 454 4.17 5.58 -16.90
CA GLN A 454 5.03 5.21 -18.03
C GLN A 454 5.98 4.11 -17.59
N ARG A 455 5.43 2.90 -17.42
CA ARG A 455 6.10 1.69 -16.94
C ARG A 455 5.70 0.51 -17.82
N TYR A 456 6.44 -0.59 -17.71
CA TYR A 456 6.28 -1.75 -18.58
C TYR A 456 5.42 -2.83 -17.95
N PHE A 457 5.57 -3.04 -16.64
CA PHE A 457 4.92 -4.10 -15.87
C PHE A 457 3.86 -3.53 -14.92
N GLY A 458 2.60 -3.71 -15.29
CA GLY A 458 1.41 -3.21 -14.60
C GLY A 458 0.16 -3.50 -15.42
N VAL A 459 -1.01 -3.26 -14.84
CA VAL A 459 -2.28 -3.43 -15.57
C VAL A 459 -2.35 -2.38 -16.68
N PRO A 460 -2.39 -2.77 -17.97
CA PRO A 460 -2.45 -1.78 -19.06
C PRO A 460 -3.73 -0.94 -19.00
N VAL A 461 -3.65 0.35 -19.32
CA VAL A 461 -4.85 1.17 -19.53
C VAL A 461 -5.54 0.64 -20.79
N PRO A 462 -6.80 0.16 -20.75
CA PRO A 462 -7.38 -0.65 -21.81
C PRO A 462 -7.98 0.19 -22.95
N VAL A 463 -7.18 1.06 -23.58
CA VAL A 463 -7.65 1.93 -24.67
C VAL A 463 -6.66 2.00 -25.84
N TRP A 464 -7.21 2.21 -27.03
CA TRP A 464 -6.44 2.55 -28.24
C TRP A 464 -6.86 3.92 -28.77
N TYR A 465 -6.04 4.48 -29.64
CA TYR A 465 -6.31 5.73 -30.35
C TYR A 465 -6.23 5.48 -31.85
N ARG A 466 -7.12 6.14 -32.59
CA ARG A 466 -7.03 6.21 -34.06
C ARG A 466 -5.86 7.10 -34.46
N LEU A 467 -5.21 6.78 -35.56
CA LEU A 467 -4.17 7.63 -36.14
C LEU A 467 -4.76 8.47 -37.29
N ASP A 468 -4.38 9.73 -37.38
CA ASP A 468 -4.75 10.60 -38.49
C ASP A 468 -3.92 10.30 -39.76
N GLU A 469 -4.04 11.14 -40.78
CA GLU A 469 -3.28 11.01 -42.04
C GLU A 469 -1.76 11.19 -41.87
N ASN A 470 -1.32 11.82 -40.78
CA ASN A 470 0.08 12.04 -40.44
C ASN A 470 0.64 10.95 -39.51
N GLY A 471 -0.21 10.02 -39.06
CA GLY A 471 0.17 9.01 -38.07
C GLY A 471 0.11 9.50 -36.63
N GLU A 472 -0.52 10.65 -36.37
CA GLU A 472 -0.69 11.24 -35.04
C GLU A 472 -1.97 10.73 -34.36
N ALA A 473 -1.90 10.51 -33.05
CA ALA A 473 -3.01 9.92 -32.30
C ALA A 473 -4.15 10.93 -32.05
N ILE A 474 -5.38 10.49 -32.32
CA ILE A 474 -6.62 11.23 -32.07
C ILE A 474 -7.16 10.82 -30.69
N HIS A 475 -6.94 11.67 -29.70
CA HIS A 475 -7.13 11.31 -28.29
C HIS A 475 -8.51 11.62 -27.70
N ASP A 476 -9.28 12.50 -28.34
CA ASP A 476 -10.62 12.90 -27.87
C ASP A 476 -11.68 11.80 -28.07
N SER A 477 -11.32 10.68 -28.69
CA SER A 477 -12.23 9.57 -28.96
C SER A 477 -11.47 8.24 -28.90
N PRO A 478 -11.05 7.81 -27.69
CA PRO A 478 -10.38 6.52 -27.51
C PRO A 478 -11.30 5.38 -27.96
N ILE A 479 -10.70 4.33 -28.52
CA ILE A 479 -11.36 3.06 -28.80
C ILE A 479 -11.27 2.23 -27.52
N THR A 480 -12.40 1.73 -27.05
CA THR A 480 -12.49 0.86 -25.87
C THR A 480 -12.86 -0.58 -26.29
N PRO A 481 -12.38 -1.60 -25.56
CA PRO A 481 -12.84 -2.98 -25.75
C PRO A 481 -14.23 -3.16 -25.12
N SER A 482 -14.90 -4.25 -25.47
CA SER A 482 -16.07 -4.71 -24.71
C SER A 482 -15.64 -5.37 -23.40
N HIS A 483 -16.53 -5.39 -22.41
CA HIS A 483 -16.24 -5.93 -21.08
C HIS A 483 -15.88 -7.43 -21.08
N ASP A 484 -16.39 -8.20 -22.04
CA ASP A 484 -16.13 -9.64 -22.20
C ASP A 484 -14.77 -9.94 -22.87
N ALA A 485 -14.16 -8.95 -23.53
CA ALA A 485 -12.83 -9.10 -24.11
C ALA A 485 -11.70 -8.94 -23.08
N LEU A 486 -12.00 -8.42 -21.88
CA LEU A 486 -11.02 -8.15 -20.84
C LEU A 486 -10.48 -9.45 -20.19
N PRO A 487 -9.20 -9.48 -19.76
CA PRO A 487 -8.23 -8.39 -19.83
C PRO A 487 -7.56 -8.29 -21.20
N ILE A 488 -7.16 -7.07 -21.58
CA ILE A 488 -6.41 -6.80 -22.81
C ILE A 488 -5.12 -6.02 -22.54
N ASP A 489 -4.18 -6.02 -23.46
CA ASP A 489 -3.01 -5.17 -23.47
C ASP A 489 -2.96 -4.41 -24.80
N PRO A 490 -3.28 -3.10 -24.83
CA PRO A 490 -3.36 -2.36 -26.10
C PRO A 490 -2.05 -2.28 -26.88
N SER A 491 -0.91 -2.48 -26.21
CA SER A 491 0.40 -2.47 -26.86
C SER A 491 0.60 -3.69 -27.78
N THR A 492 -0.10 -4.80 -27.52
CA THR A 492 -0.01 -6.05 -28.30
C THR A 492 -1.34 -6.39 -29.00
N ASP A 493 -2.46 -6.20 -28.32
CA ASP A 493 -3.79 -6.57 -28.80
C ASP A 493 -4.37 -5.56 -29.79
N VAL A 494 -5.22 -6.05 -30.69
CA VAL A 494 -5.80 -5.27 -31.80
C VAL A 494 -7.20 -4.77 -31.41
N PRO A 495 -7.51 -3.47 -31.58
CA PRO A 495 -8.83 -2.95 -31.26
C PRO A 495 -9.91 -3.49 -32.20
N PRO A 496 -11.19 -3.50 -31.77
CA PRO A 496 -12.30 -3.87 -32.64
C PRO A 496 -12.31 -3.05 -33.94
N GLY A 497 -12.46 -3.74 -35.08
CA GLY A 497 -12.55 -3.10 -36.40
C GLY A 497 -11.22 -2.83 -37.11
N TYR A 498 -10.09 -3.25 -36.54
CA TYR A 498 -8.75 -3.10 -37.12
C TYR A 498 -8.05 -4.44 -37.33
N SER A 499 -7.02 -4.45 -38.17
CA SER A 499 -6.07 -5.56 -38.33
C SER A 499 -4.67 -5.18 -37.83
N ALA A 500 -3.86 -6.16 -37.44
CA ALA A 500 -2.55 -5.92 -36.80
C ALA A 500 -1.57 -5.11 -37.67
N ASP A 501 -1.66 -5.23 -39.01
CA ASP A 501 -0.85 -4.49 -39.97
C ASP A 501 -1.16 -2.98 -40.02
N GLN A 502 -2.30 -2.55 -39.48
CA GLN A 502 -2.66 -1.13 -39.37
C GLN A 502 -2.07 -0.45 -38.12
N ARG A 503 -1.37 -1.19 -37.24
CA ARG A 503 -0.73 -0.60 -36.07
C ARG A 503 0.37 0.37 -36.50
N HIS A 504 0.38 1.56 -35.90
CA HIS A 504 1.33 2.63 -36.20
C HIS A 504 1.32 3.12 -37.67
N GLN A 505 0.28 2.80 -38.45
CA GLN A 505 0.11 3.30 -39.81
C GLN A 505 -0.85 4.50 -39.82
N PRO A 506 -0.69 5.47 -40.72
CA PRO A 506 -1.70 6.51 -40.97
C PRO A 506 -3.09 5.91 -41.18
N HIS A 507 -4.13 6.52 -40.61
CA HIS A 507 -5.50 6.01 -40.56
C HIS A 507 -5.69 4.67 -39.80
N GLY A 508 -4.63 4.16 -39.19
CA GLY A 508 -4.62 2.96 -38.38
C GLY A 508 -4.90 3.24 -36.91
N PHE A 509 -4.15 2.56 -36.03
CA PHE A 509 -4.32 2.70 -34.58
C PHE A 509 -3.00 2.61 -33.81
N ILE A 510 -3.03 3.08 -32.57
CA ILE A 510 -1.98 2.90 -31.57
C ILE A 510 -2.60 2.57 -30.21
N GLY A 511 -2.02 1.65 -29.45
CA GLY A 511 -2.44 1.39 -28.07
C GLY A 511 -1.93 2.46 -27.11
N ASP A 512 -2.68 2.76 -26.06
CA ASP A 512 -2.15 3.55 -24.95
C ASP A 512 -0.95 2.81 -24.33
N PRO A 513 0.24 3.44 -24.25
CA PRO A 513 1.44 2.76 -23.77
C PRO A 513 1.50 2.68 -22.23
N ASP A 514 0.58 3.36 -21.52
CA ASP A 514 0.64 3.47 -20.08
C ASP A 514 0.05 2.23 -19.37
N VAL A 515 0.61 1.95 -18.20
CA VAL A 515 0.02 1.03 -17.22
C VAL A 515 -0.59 1.81 -16.07
N MET A 516 -1.52 1.21 -15.37
CA MET A 516 -2.12 1.78 -14.18
C MET A 516 -1.13 1.74 -12.99
N ASP A 517 -1.25 2.74 -12.13
CA ASP A 517 -0.61 2.82 -10.82
C ASP A 517 -0.93 1.58 -9.98
N THR A 518 0.02 1.15 -9.16
CA THR A 518 -0.16 -0.06 -8.34
C THR A 518 -1.36 0.11 -7.40
N TRP A 519 -1.54 1.31 -6.84
CA TRP A 519 -2.71 1.67 -6.03
C TRP A 519 -4.03 1.63 -6.80
N ALA A 520 -4.02 1.87 -8.12
CA ALA A 520 -5.23 1.82 -8.93
C ALA A 520 -5.80 0.40 -9.01
N THR A 521 -4.93 -0.61 -8.93
CA THR A 521 -5.32 -2.02 -8.87
C THR A 521 -5.56 -2.49 -7.43
N SER A 522 -4.64 -2.23 -6.50
CA SER A 522 -4.82 -2.68 -5.11
C SER A 522 -5.99 -2.00 -4.40
N SER A 523 -6.43 -0.82 -4.86
CA SER A 523 -7.69 -0.19 -4.41
C SER A 523 -8.95 -0.99 -4.73
N LEU A 524 -8.86 -2.03 -5.57
CA LEU A 524 -9.96 -2.94 -5.89
C LEU A 524 -9.81 -4.28 -5.17
N SER A 525 -8.99 -4.37 -4.12
CA SER A 525 -8.79 -5.62 -3.38
C SER A 525 -10.10 -6.27 -2.88
N PRO A 526 -11.15 -5.55 -2.43
CA PRO A 526 -12.42 -6.18 -2.12
C PRO A 526 -13.08 -6.86 -3.33
N GLN A 527 -13.04 -6.20 -4.49
CA GLN A 527 -13.62 -6.70 -5.73
C GLN A 527 -12.82 -7.87 -6.30
N ILE A 528 -11.49 -7.81 -6.23
CA ILE A 528 -10.58 -8.86 -6.69
C ILE A 528 -10.74 -10.11 -5.82
N ALA A 529 -10.60 -9.98 -4.50
CA ALA A 529 -10.70 -11.11 -3.58
C ALA A 529 -12.13 -11.68 -3.54
N GLY A 530 -13.14 -10.81 -3.59
CA GLY A 530 -14.54 -11.18 -3.61
C GLY A 530 -15.04 -11.71 -4.96
N LYS A 531 -14.17 -11.76 -5.99
CA LYS A 531 -14.52 -12.20 -7.36
C LYS A 531 -15.76 -11.46 -7.91
N TRP A 532 -15.82 -10.15 -7.69
CA TRP A 532 -16.98 -9.27 -7.86
C TRP A 532 -18.03 -9.70 -8.90
N GLU A 533 -17.64 -9.88 -10.16
CA GLU A 533 -18.54 -10.30 -11.23
C GLU A 533 -18.29 -11.71 -11.77
N ASP A 534 -17.14 -12.29 -11.43
CA ASP A 534 -16.82 -13.69 -11.77
C ASP A 534 -17.60 -14.66 -10.85
N ASP A 535 -18.02 -14.22 -9.65
CA ASP A 535 -18.77 -14.98 -8.64
C ASP A 535 -19.63 -14.02 -7.78
N ALA A 536 -20.79 -13.63 -8.33
CA ALA A 536 -21.70 -12.69 -7.67
C ALA A 536 -22.25 -13.19 -6.31
N ASP A 537 -22.35 -14.51 -6.11
CA ASP A 537 -22.78 -15.10 -4.83
C ASP A 537 -21.72 -14.87 -3.75
N LEU A 538 -20.45 -15.15 -4.04
CA LEU A 538 -19.36 -14.85 -3.11
C LEU A 538 -19.31 -13.36 -2.77
N PHE A 539 -19.36 -12.50 -3.79
CA PHE A 539 -19.27 -11.06 -3.57
C PHE A 539 -20.41 -10.54 -2.69
N ALA A 540 -21.64 -10.98 -2.91
CA ALA A 540 -22.79 -10.61 -2.07
C ALA A 540 -22.67 -11.10 -0.62
N ARG A 541 -21.93 -12.18 -0.37
CA ARG A 541 -21.69 -12.73 0.99
C ARG A 541 -20.60 -12.00 1.76
N ILE A 542 -19.73 -11.25 1.09
CA ILE A 542 -18.54 -10.65 1.70
C ILE A 542 -18.54 -9.11 1.60
N PHE A 543 -19.16 -8.50 0.60
CA PHE A 543 -19.17 -7.06 0.40
C PHE A 543 -20.45 -6.37 0.93
N PRO A 544 -20.39 -5.15 1.49
CA PRO A 544 -19.19 -4.46 2.00
C PRO A 544 -18.47 -5.30 3.03
N MET A 545 -17.14 -5.24 3.08
CA MET A 545 -16.36 -6.06 4.02
C MET A 545 -16.52 -5.62 5.48
N ASP A 546 -16.06 -6.43 6.43
CA ASP A 546 -16.19 -6.10 7.85
C ASP A 546 -14.96 -5.36 8.39
N LEU A 547 -13.76 -5.70 7.90
CA LEU A 547 -12.50 -5.17 8.43
C LEU A 547 -11.49 -4.81 7.33
N ARG A 548 -10.92 -3.61 7.43
CA ARG A 548 -9.70 -3.18 6.74
C ARG A 548 -8.57 -2.95 7.76
N PRO A 549 -7.67 -3.93 7.95
CA PRO A 549 -6.46 -3.75 8.74
C PRO A 549 -5.33 -3.13 7.90
N GLN A 550 -4.57 -2.20 8.47
CA GLN A 550 -3.36 -1.66 7.82
C GLN A 550 -2.55 -0.78 8.78
N ALA A 551 -1.33 -0.43 8.40
CA ALA A 551 -0.61 0.65 9.07
C ALA A 551 -1.15 2.03 8.68
N HIS A 552 -0.89 3.04 9.54
CA HIS A 552 -1.43 4.40 9.36
C HIS A 552 -0.82 5.18 8.18
N ASP A 553 0.27 4.71 7.58
CA ASP A 553 0.94 5.38 6.46
C ASP A 553 0.22 5.21 5.12
N ILE A 554 -0.48 4.09 4.94
CA ILE A 554 -1.29 3.82 3.73
C ILE A 554 -2.78 4.23 3.89
N ILE A 555 -3.09 5.13 4.82
CA ILE A 555 -4.42 5.78 4.92
C ILE A 555 -4.69 6.64 3.67
N ARG A 556 -3.68 7.39 3.24
CA ARG A 556 -3.79 8.38 2.14
C ARG A 556 -3.75 7.73 0.75
N THR A 557 -3.21 6.51 0.68
CA THR A 557 -3.12 5.72 -0.54
C THR A 557 -4.19 4.64 -0.53
N TRP A 558 -3.86 3.42 -0.12
CA TRP A 558 -4.71 2.24 -0.26
C TRP A 558 -6.11 2.40 0.33
N LEU A 559 -6.23 2.89 1.56
CA LEU A 559 -7.53 3.07 2.24
C LEU A 559 -8.38 4.09 1.48
N PHE A 560 -7.87 5.30 1.28
CA PHE A 560 -8.58 6.36 0.59
C PHE A 560 -8.94 5.97 -0.85
N SER A 561 -7.99 5.45 -1.62
CA SER A 561 -8.23 5.00 -2.99
C SER A 561 -9.30 3.91 -3.08
N THR A 562 -9.37 2.99 -2.11
CA THR A 562 -10.45 1.98 -2.11
C THR A 562 -11.80 2.59 -1.76
N VAL A 563 -11.86 3.59 -0.88
CA VAL A 563 -13.10 4.36 -0.63
C VAL A 563 -13.54 5.08 -1.90
N VAL A 564 -12.62 5.67 -2.66
CA VAL A 564 -12.92 6.31 -3.96
C VAL A 564 -13.51 5.29 -4.94
N ARG A 565 -12.87 4.12 -5.12
CA ARG A 565 -13.39 3.07 -6.01
C ARG A 565 -14.76 2.58 -5.59
N SER A 566 -14.94 2.27 -4.31
CA SER A 566 -16.21 1.77 -3.77
C SER A 566 -17.33 2.81 -3.86
N HIS A 567 -17.01 4.10 -3.73
CA HIS A 567 -17.98 5.16 -3.94
C HIS A 567 -18.52 5.16 -5.38
N PHE A 568 -17.64 5.04 -6.37
CA PHE A 568 -18.08 5.05 -7.76
C PHE A 568 -18.76 3.75 -8.20
N GLU A 569 -18.24 2.58 -7.81
CA GLU A 569 -18.78 1.30 -8.26
C GLU A 569 -20.00 0.83 -7.45
N HIS A 570 -20.13 1.27 -6.19
CA HIS A 570 -21.11 0.71 -5.26
C HIS A 570 -21.86 1.75 -4.41
N ASP A 571 -21.57 3.05 -4.56
CA ASP A 571 -22.13 4.13 -3.73
C ASP A 571 -22.11 3.81 -2.21
N SER A 572 -21.06 3.13 -1.77
CA SER A 572 -20.96 2.61 -0.40
C SER A 572 -19.53 2.64 0.12
N LEU A 573 -19.40 2.51 1.45
CA LEU A 573 -18.11 2.20 2.05
C LEU A 573 -17.69 0.77 1.68
N PRO A 574 -16.41 0.52 1.39
CA PRO A 574 -15.91 -0.80 1.07
C PRO A 574 -15.85 -1.75 2.27
N TRP A 575 -15.80 -1.20 3.49
CA TRP A 575 -15.81 -1.95 4.74
C TRP A 575 -16.44 -1.15 5.88
N LYS A 576 -16.75 -1.81 6.99
CA LYS A 576 -17.31 -1.18 8.20
C LYS A 576 -16.25 -0.65 9.17
N ASN A 577 -15.17 -1.42 9.41
CA ASN A 577 -14.14 -1.10 10.39
C ASN A 577 -12.78 -0.89 9.73
N ALA A 578 -12.05 0.15 10.14
CA ALA A 578 -10.64 0.35 9.81
C ALA A 578 -9.80 0.12 11.09
N ALA A 579 -8.98 -0.93 11.12
CA ALA A 579 -8.10 -1.24 12.24
C ALA A 579 -6.64 -0.91 11.91
N LEU A 580 -6.06 0.01 12.64
CA LEU A 580 -4.83 0.68 12.28
C LEU A 580 -3.69 0.22 13.18
N SER A 581 -2.60 -0.29 12.62
CA SER A 581 -1.37 -0.59 13.35
C SER A 581 -0.41 0.61 13.35
N GLY A 582 0.45 0.69 14.36
CA GLY A 582 1.62 1.59 14.35
C GLY A 582 2.77 1.03 13.50
N TRP A 583 3.89 1.76 13.48
CA TRP A 583 5.16 1.31 12.92
C TRP A 583 6.01 0.53 13.91
N ILE A 584 6.98 -0.20 13.35
CA ILE A 584 8.06 -0.78 14.14
C ILE A 584 9.27 0.14 14.10
N LEU A 585 9.71 0.51 15.29
CA LEU A 585 10.90 1.30 15.49
C LEU A 585 12.07 0.39 15.86
N ASP A 586 13.28 0.80 15.50
CA ASP A 586 14.50 0.19 16.01
C ASP A 586 14.60 0.41 17.54
N PRO A 587 15.54 -0.27 18.23
CA PRO A 587 15.71 -0.10 19.67
C PRO A 587 15.98 1.35 20.12
N ASP A 588 16.49 2.20 19.23
CA ASP A 588 16.74 3.63 19.45
C ASP A 588 15.53 4.52 19.09
N ARG A 589 14.37 3.91 18.84
CA ARG A 589 13.09 4.55 18.47
C ARG A 589 13.11 5.30 17.13
N LYS A 590 13.97 4.91 16.19
CA LYS A 590 13.95 5.40 14.81
C LYS A 590 13.21 4.41 13.91
N LYS A 591 12.56 4.91 12.86
CA LYS A 591 11.90 4.05 11.87
C LYS A 591 12.90 3.07 11.23
N MET A 592 12.58 1.77 11.25
CA MET A 592 13.33 0.77 10.49
C MET A 592 13.05 0.90 8.99
N SER A 593 14.08 0.83 8.16
CA SER A 593 13.94 0.88 6.70
C SER A 593 15.12 0.22 5.99
N LYS A 594 14.86 -0.46 4.87
CA LYS A 594 15.90 -1.13 4.05
C LYS A 594 17.06 -0.17 3.71
N SER A 595 16.77 1.09 3.40
CA SER A 595 17.77 2.13 3.09
C SER A 595 18.70 2.51 4.25
N LYS A 596 18.35 2.20 5.50
CA LYS A 596 19.16 2.48 6.71
C LYS A 596 19.93 1.27 7.22
N GLY A 597 19.78 0.10 6.59
CA GLY A 597 20.50 -1.13 6.96
C GLY A 597 20.15 -1.72 8.34
N ASN A 598 19.08 -1.27 8.99
CA ASN A 598 18.66 -1.71 10.32
C ASN A 598 17.47 -2.69 10.31
N VAL A 599 17.25 -3.40 9.20
CA VAL A 599 16.12 -4.32 9.04
C VAL A 599 16.48 -5.73 9.51
N VAL A 600 15.68 -6.28 10.43
CA VAL A 600 15.80 -7.67 10.90
C VAL A 600 14.91 -8.58 10.06
N THR A 601 15.47 -9.73 9.64
CA THR A 601 14.81 -10.81 8.92
C THR A 601 13.90 -11.63 9.86
N PRO A 602 12.62 -11.86 9.51
CA PRO A 602 11.71 -12.61 10.38
C PRO A 602 12.10 -14.06 10.65
N LEU A 603 12.67 -14.75 9.65
CA LEU A 603 12.97 -16.19 9.74
C LEU A 603 13.91 -16.53 10.90
N ASP A 604 14.97 -15.75 11.10
CA ASP A 604 15.93 -15.96 12.19
C ASP A 604 15.26 -15.87 13.57
N LEU A 605 14.22 -15.04 13.69
CA LEU A 605 13.47 -14.87 14.94
C LEU A 605 12.51 -16.04 15.19
N PHE A 606 11.91 -16.61 14.14
CA PHE A 606 11.12 -17.83 14.25
C PHE A 606 11.99 -18.99 14.73
N GLU A 607 13.18 -19.17 14.16
CA GLU A 607 14.11 -20.22 14.60
C GLU A 607 14.58 -20.03 16.06
N LYS A 608 14.88 -18.79 16.45
CA LYS A 608 15.40 -18.48 17.78
C LYS A 608 14.33 -18.56 18.87
N PHE A 609 13.13 -18.02 18.61
CA PHE A 609 12.09 -17.84 19.64
C PHE A 609 10.85 -18.69 19.44
N GLY A 610 10.56 -19.13 18.22
CA GLY A 610 9.29 -19.72 17.81
C GLY A 610 8.28 -18.65 17.38
N SER A 611 7.37 -19.02 16.49
CA SER A 611 6.35 -18.15 15.90
C SER A 611 5.38 -17.62 16.95
N ASP A 612 4.94 -18.42 17.92
CA ASP A 612 4.08 -17.96 19.03
C ASP A 612 4.73 -16.85 19.86
N ALA A 613 6.05 -16.91 20.06
CA ALA A 613 6.80 -15.91 20.81
C ALA A 613 6.91 -14.59 20.04
N VAL A 614 7.11 -14.66 18.72
CA VAL A 614 7.12 -13.49 17.83
C VAL A 614 5.73 -12.87 17.73
N ARG A 615 4.68 -13.70 17.62
CA ARG A 615 3.29 -13.27 17.63
C ARG A 615 2.91 -12.59 18.94
N TYR A 616 3.33 -13.14 20.07
CA TYR A 616 3.13 -12.53 21.39
C TYR A 616 3.71 -11.11 21.45
N TRP A 617 4.95 -10.91 20.97
CA TRP A 617 5.54 -9.57 20.92
C TRP A 617 4.74 -8.62 20.03
N ALA A 618 4.28 -9.08 18.86
CA ALA A 618 3.47 -8.25 17.99
C ALA A 618 2.14 -7.89 18.67
N ALA A 619 1.42 -8.87 19.20
CA ALA A 619 0.11 -8.69 19.81
C ALA A 619 0.13 -7.91 21.13
N SER A 620 1.27 -7.80 21.82
CA SER A 620 1.39 -6.96 23.03
C SER A 620 1.42 -5.46 22.72
N ALA A 621 1.59 -5.07 21.44
CA ALA A 621 1.48 -3.69 21.01
C ALA A 621 0.02 -3.23 20.87
N ARG A 622 -0.30 -2.07 21.43
CA ARG A 622 -1.64 -1.49 21.32
C ARG A 622 -1.96 -1.03 19.88
N PRO A 623 -3.22 -1.08 19.45
CA PRO A 623 -3.66 -0.55 18.16
C PRO A 623 -3.21 0.90 17.94
N GLY A 624 -2.66 1.19 16.76
CA GLY A 624 -2.26 2.52 16.32
C GLY A 624 -1.01 3.11 16.97
N ILE A 625 -0.30 2.36 17.83
CA ILE A 625 0.89 2.86 18.54
C ILE A 625 2.17 2.27 17.96
N ASP A 626 3.12 3.14 17.63
CA ASP A 626 4.45 2.75 17.21
C ASP A 626 5.17 1.99 18.33
N THR A 627 5.72 0.83 18.00
CA THR A 627 6.30 -0.10 18.97
C THR A 627 7.76 -0.40 18.64
N ALA A 628 8.61 -0.40 19.66
CA ALA A 628 10.01 -0.76 19.49
C ALA A 628 10.17 -2.28 19.32
N PHE A 629 11.06 -2.66 18.41
CA PHE A 629 11.52 -4.04 18.29
C PHE A 629 12.14 -4.54 19.61
N SER A 630 11.72 -5.71 20.10
CA SER A 630 12.20 -6.25 21.39
C SER A 630 12.26 -7.77 21.40
N GLU A 631 13.47 -8.32 21.32
CA GLU A 631 13.70 -9.74 21.58
C GLU A 631 13.38 -10.16 23.02
N ASP A 632 13.48 -9.25 23.98
CA ASP A 632 13.15 -9.54 25.38
C ASP A 632 11.66 -9.85 25.56
N GLN A 633 10.79 -9.15 24.84
CA GLN A 633 9.36 -9.48 24.79
C GLN A 633 9.12 -10.85 24.13
N MET A 634 9.88 -11.20 23.10
CA MET A 634 9.79 -12.55 22.49
C MET A 634 10.24 -13.64 23.48
N LYS A 635 11.27 -13.39 24.31
CA LYS A 635 11.62 -14.32 25.40
C LYS A 635 10.49 -14.50 26.41
N VAL A 636 9.72 -13.44 26.71
CA VAL A 636 8.52 -13.54 27.57
C VAL A 636 7.47 -14.43 26.91
N GLY A 637 7.15 -14.20 25.63
CA GLY A 637 6.22 -15.04 24.88
C GLY A 637 6.64 -16.53 24.85
N LYS A 638 7.92 -16.81 24.62
CA LYS A 638 8.47 -18.18 24.66
C LYS A 638 8.30 -18.85 26.03
N LYS A 639 8.50 -18.09 27.12
CA LYS A 639 8.29 -18.59 28.49
C LYS A 639 6.82 -18.91 28.76
N LEU A 640 5.92 -18.05 28.32
CA LEU A 640 4.48 -18.27 28.44
C LEU A 640 4.03 -19.53 27.67
N ALA A 641 4.47 -19.69 26.41
CA ALA A 641 4.22 -20.90 25.62
C ALA A 641 4.75 -22.18 26.31
N THR A 642 5.99 -22.13 26.82
CA THR A 642 6.60 -23.26 27.55
C THR A 642 5.83 -23.58 28.83
N LYS A 643 5.38 -22.56 29.57
CA LYS A 643 4.58 -22.73 30.79
C LYS A 643 3.22 -23.34 30.46
N LEU A 644 2.59 -22.98 29.34
CA LEU A 644 1.33 -23.56 28.88
C LEU A 644 1.45 -25.07 28.59
N LEU A 645 2.52 -25.50 27.92
CA LEU A 645 2.82 -26.93 27.72
C LEU A 645 2.90 -27.66 29.07
N ASN A 646 3.72 -27.14 29.99
CA ASN A 646 4.00 -27.77 31.27
C ASN A 646 2.78 -27.80 32.20
N ALA A 647 2.05 -26.69 32.29
CA ALA A 647 0.84 -26.59 33.11
C ALA A 647 -0.24 -27.54 32.59
N THR A 648 -0.44 -27.61 31.27
CA THR A 648 -1.39 -28.55 30.66
C THR A 648 -1.00 -29.99 30.95
N LYS A 649 0.26 -30.37 30.71
CA LYS A 649 0.75 -31.71 31.03
C LYS A 649 0.55 -32.06 32.50
N PHE A 650 0.83 -31.13 33.41
CA PHE A 650 0.65 -31.34 34.84
C PHE A 650 -0.82 -31.60 35.19
N VAL A 651 -1.74 -30.76 34.73
CA VAL A 651 -3.17 -30.92 34.98
C VAL A 651 -3.70 -32.23 34.38
N LEU A 652 -3.25 -32.60 33.18
CA LEU A 652 -3.68 -33.84 32.52
C LEU A 652 -3.00 -35.10 33.07
N SER A 653 -1.97 -34.97 33.92
CA SER A 653 -1.34 -36.11 34.60
C SER A 653 -2.21 -36.70 35.72
N PHE A 654 -3.18 -35.92 36.21
CA PHE A 654 -4.17 -36.41 37.15
C PHE A 654 -5.25 -37.26 36.46
N PRO A 655 -5.87 -38.22 37.19
CA PRO A 655 -7.00 -38.99 36.68
C PRO A 655 -8.11 -38.09 36.14
N GLU A 656 -8.84 -38.59 35.13
CA GLU A 656 -10.04 -37.88 34.68
C GLU A 656 -11.07 -37.83 35.82
N PRO A 657 -11.67 -36.67 36.09
CA PRO A 657 -12.75 -36.59 37.06
C PRO A 657 -13.94 -37.42 36.57
N ALA A 658 -14.76 -37.91 37.51
CA ALA A 658 -16.01 -38.57 37.16
C ALA A 658 -16.89 -37.65 36.28
N VAL A 659 -17.66 -38.22 35.37
CA VAL A 659 -18.44 -37.46 34.36
C VAL A 659 -19.41 -36.44 35.01
N ASP A 660 -19.93 -36.78 36.17
CA ASP A 660 -20.83 -35.98 36.99
C ASP A 660 -20.12 -35.12 38.04
N ALA A 661 -18.79 -35.23 38.19
CA ALA A 661 -18.03 -34.40 39.10
C ALA A 661 -18.16 -32.92 38.71
N ARG A 662 -18.35 -32.07 39.71
CA ARG A 662 -18.46 -30.62 39.54
C ARG A 662 -17.58 -29.91 40.56
N PRO A 663 -17.10 -28.70 40.25
CA PRO A 663 -16.52 -27.82 41.25
C PRO A 663 -17.55 -27.54 42.35
N THR A 664 -17.20 -27.81 43.59
CA THR A 664 -18.07 -27.58 44.78
C THR A 664 -17.34 -26.89 45.92
N THR A 665 -16.00 -27.00 45.97
CA THR A 665 -15.19 -26.37 47.01
C THR A 665 -15.09 -24.86 46.77
N ALA A 666 -15.27 -24.06 47.81
CA ALA A 666 -15.32 -22.59 47.71
C ALA A 666 -14.12 -21.96 46.98
N ILE A 667 -12.91 -22.48 47.19
CA ILE A 667 -11.71 -21.94 46.52
C ILE A 667 -11.64 -22.29 45.03
N ASP A 668 -12.21 -23.43 44.63
CA ASP A 668 -12.29 -23.84 43.23
C ASP A 668 -13.33 -22.98 42.51
N LEU A 669 -14.47 -22.71 43.17
CA LEU A 669 -15.51 -21.79 42.69
C LEU A 669 -15.00 -20.35 42.58
N ALA A 670 -14.23 -19.87 43.56
CA ALA A 670 -13.62 -18.53 43.54
C ALA A 670 -12.60 -18.38 42.39
N MET A 671 -11.83 -19.44 42.10
CA MET A 671 -10.94 -19.47 40.94
C MET A 671 -11.74 -19.36 39.63
N LEU A 672 -12.82 -20.14 39.49
CA LEU A 672 -13.66 -20.10 38.29
C LEU A 672 -14.38 -18.74 38.14
N ALA A 673 -14.74 -18.06 39.22
CA ALA A 673 -15.26 -16.70 39.17
C ALA A 673 -14.23 -15.71 38.59
N ARG A 674 -12.94 -15.87 38.92
CA ARG A 674 -11.85 -15.07 38.30
C ARG A 674 -11.65 -15.41 36.82
N VAL A 675 -11.77 -16.68 36.43
CA VAL A 675 -11.78 -17.08 35.02
C VAL A 675 -12.96 -16.42 34.30
N ALA A 676 -14.16 -16.43 34.88
CA ALA A 676 -15.35 -15.80 34.32
C ALA A 676 -15.16 -14.30 34.09
N GLN A 677 -14.59 -13.59 35.06
CA GLN A 677 -14.23 -12.18 34.91
C GLN A 677 -13.23 -11.98 33.75
N THR A 678 -12.20 -12.82 33.65
CA THR A 678 -11.19 -12.74 32.59
C THR A 678 -11.80 -12.99 31.21
N ILE A 679 -12.73 -13.94 31.09
CA ILE A 679 -13.49 -14.18 29.85
C ILE A 679 -14.22 -12.90 29.43
N ASN A 680 -14.95 -12.27 30.34
CA ASN A 680 -15.70 -11.05 30.03
C ASN A 680 -14.78 -9.88 29.63
N GLU A 681 -13.68 -9.68 30.37
CA GLU A 681 -12.72 -8.61 30.08
C GLU A 681 -12.00 -8.81 28.74
N ALA A 682 -11.55 -10.04 28.45
CA ALA A 682 -10.90 -10.36 27.17
C ALA A 682 -11.87 -10.25 26.00
N THR A 683 -13.12 -10.70 26.17
CA THR A 683 -14.18 -10.57 25.14
C THR A 683 -14.45 -9.12 24.83
N THR A 684 -14.66 -8.28 25.86
CA THR A 684 -14.90 -6.84 25.70
C THR A 684 -13.74 -6.16 24.97
N ALA A 685 -12.49 -6.53 25.31
CA ALA A 685 -11.31 -5.98 24.67
C ALA A 685 -11.23 -6.36 23.19
N PHE A 686 -11.53 -7.62 22.82
CA PHE A 686 -11.59 -8.05 21.43
C PHE A 686 -12.72 -7.37 20.64
N GLU A 687 -13.90 -7.19 21.22
CA GLU A 687 -15.02 -6.45 20.61
C GLU A 687 -14.65 -4.98 20.33
N GLN A 688 -13.72 -4.42 21.11
CA GLN A 688 -13.16 -3.08 20.94
C GLN A 688 -11.86 -3.06 20.11
N TYR A 689 -11.48 -4.18 19.49
CA TYR A 689 -10.24 -4.35 18.72
C TYR A 689 -8.94 -4.14 19.54
N ASP A 690 -9.01 -4.13 20.88
CA ASP A 690 -7.85 -4.02 21.78
C ASP A 690 -7.31 -5.42 22.14
N TYR A 691 -6.76 -6.11 21.15
CA TYR A 691 -6.16 -7.44 21.31
C TYR A 691 -5.00 -7.44 22.32
N ALA A 692 -4.29 -6.31 22.49
CA ALA A 692 -3.21 -6.19 23.47
C ALA A 692 -3.74 -6.24 24.90
N ARG A 693 -4.88 -5.58 25.16
CA ARG A 693 -5.57 -5.67 26.46
C ARG A 693 -6.11 -7.07 26.72
N ALA A 694 -6.68 -7.75 25.72
CA ALA A 694 -7.14 -9.12 25.86
C ALA A 694 -5.98 -10.08 26.22
N LEU A 695 -4.81 -9.92 25.60
CA LEU A 695 -3.59 -10.66 25.93
C LEU A 695 -3.15 -10.38 27.38
N GLU A 696 -3.04 -9.10 27.76
CA GLU A 696 -2.64 -8.69 29.12
C GLU A 696 -3.50 -9.34 30.20
N ARG A 697 -4.83 -9.33 30.02
CA ARG A 697 -5.77 -9.93 30.99
C ARG A 697 -5.65 -11.45 31.06
N THR A 698 -5.58 -12.08 29.90
CA THR A 698 -5.50 -13.54 29.80
C THR A 698 -4.18 -14.05 30.39
N GLU A 699 -3.06 -13.42 30.04
CA GLU A 699 -1.74 -13.79 30.56
C GLU A 699 -1.66 -13.61 32.07
N SER A 700 -2.15 -12.48 32.60
CA SER A 700 -2.16 -12.22 34.04
C SER A 700 -2.94 -13.31 34.81
N MET A 701 -4.11 -13.70 34.29
CA MET A 701 -4.91 -14.78 34.87
C MET A 701 -4.20 -16.14 34.75
N PHE A 702 -3.56 -16.43 33.62
CA PHE A 702 -2.86 -17.69 33.40
C PHE A 702 -1.68 -17.87 34.36
N TRP A 703 -0.87 -16.82 34.58
CA TRP A 703 0.23 -16.88 35.55
C TRP A 703 -0.29 -17.04 36.98
N TRP A 704 -1.31 -16.28 37.39
CA TRP A 704 -1.95 -16.45 38.70
C TRP A 704 -2.52 -17.86 38.89
N PHE A 705 -3.19 -18.41 37.86
CA PHE A 705 -3.69 -19.78 37.87
C PHE A 705 -2.55 -20.79 38.14
N CYS A 706 -1.41 -20.62 37.47
CA CYS A 706 -0.29 -21.54 37.60
C CYS A 706 0.49 -21.39 38.92
N ASP A 707 0.74 -20.16 39.36
CA ASP A 707 1.67 -19.90 40.45
C ASP A 707 0.95 -19.94 41.82
N ASP A 708 -0.34 -19.61 41.86
CA ASP A 708 -1.14 -19.63 43.10
C ASP A 708 -2.11 -20.83 43.14
N TYR A 709 -3.05 -20.92 42.20
CA TYR A 709 -4.15 -21.89 42.32
C TYR A 709 -3.66 -23.34 42.16
N VAL A 710 -2.90 -23.62 41.10
CA VAL A 710 -2.36 -24.96 40.83
C VAL A 710 -1.56 -25.46 42.04
N GLU A 711 -0.70 -24.63 42.64
CA GLU A 711 0.07 -24.96 43.83
C GLU A 711 -0.82 -25.23 45.06
N LEU A 712 -1.83 -24.38 45.28
CA LEU A 712 -2.73 -24.49 46.42
C LEU A 712 -3.59 -25.77 46.39
N VAL A 713 -3.99 -26.23 45.21
CA VAL A 713 -4.89 -27.39 45.06
C VAL A 713 -4.16 -28.72 44.90
N LYS A 714 -2.83 -28.75 44.73
CA LYS A 714 -2.07 -30.01 44.48
C LYS A 714 -2.39 -31.09 45.51
N GLY A 715 -2.39 -30.73 46.80
CA GLY A 715 -2.69 -31.68 47.86
C GLY A 715 -4.06 -32.33 47.68
N ARG A 716 -5.10 -31.55 47.35
CA ARG A 716 -6.46 -32.09 47.09
C ARG A 716 -6.53 -32.90 45.80
N ALA A 717 -5.83 -32.48 44.75
CA ALA A 717 -5.77 -33.18 43.47
C ALA A 717 -5.12 -34.58 43.58
N TYR A 718 -4.20 -34.77 44.55
CA TYR A 718 -3.64 -36.08 44.93
C TYR A 718 -4.49 -36.86 45.95
N ASP A 719 -5.78 -36.52 46.08
CA ASP A 719 -6.74 -37.21 46.95
C ASP A 719 -6.39 -37.15 48.46
N SER A 720 -5.65 -36.12 48.91
CA SER A 720 -5.30 -36.02 50.35
C SER A 720 -6.49 -35.66 51.27
N GLN A 721 -7.63 -35.28 50.69
CA GLN A 721 -8.86 -34.87 51.40
C GLN A 721 -10.10 -35.67 50.97
N GLY A 722 -9.90 -36.77 50.24
CA GLY A 722 -10.96 -37.67 49.79
C GLY A 722 -11.54 -37.37 48.40
N PRO A 723 -12.24 -38.36 47.79
CA PRO A 723 -12.54 -38.35 46.36
C PRO A 723 -13.45 -37.21 45.90
N GLU A 724 -14.37 -36.75 46.75
CA GLU A 724 -15.26 -35.62 46.42
C GLU A 724 -14.47 -34.30 46.33
N ALA A 725 -13.56 -34.07 47.27
CA ALA A 725 -12.70 -32.88 47.27
C ALA A 725 -11.69 -32.91 46.11
N ALA A 726 -11.16 -34.09 45.78
CA ALA A 726 -10.33 -34.30 44.60
C ALA A 726 -11.14 -34.03 43.31
N GLY A 727 -12.36 -34.58 43.21
CA GLY A 727 -13.25 -34.40 42.07
C GLY A 727 -13.58 -32.93 41.79
N SER A 728 -13.82 -32.13 42.84
CA SER A 728 -14.01 -30.68 42.74
C SER A 728 -12.78 -29.99 42.12
N ALA A 729 -11.59 -30.26 42.69
CA ALA A 729 -10.34 -29.63 42.24
C ALA A 729 -9.99 -30.00 40.79
N LEU A 730 -10.11 -31.28 40.43
CA LEU A 730 -9.81 -31.79 39.09
C LEU A 730 -10.77 -31.23 38.03
N SER A 731 -12.06 -31.15 38.35
CA SER A 731 -13.07 -30.55 37.47
C SER A 731 -12.78 -29.06 37.24
N ALA A 732 -12.46 -28.32 38.31
CA ALA A 732 -12.14 -26.90 38.22
C ALA A 732 -10.84 -26.63 37.45
N LEU A 733 -9.79 -27.43 37.68
CA LEU A 733 -8.54 -27.34 36.91
C LEU A 733 -8.78 -27.52 35.41
N ARG A 734 -9.57 -28.53 35.01
CA ARG A 734 -9.87 -28.81 33.60
C ARG A 734 -10.76 -27.74 32.96
N LEU A 735 -11.76 -27.22 33.67
CA LEU A 735 -12.60 -26.10 33.20
C LEU A 735 -11.77 -24.83 32.97
N ALA A 736 -10.95 -24.44 33.95
CA ALA A 736 -10.07 -23.29 33.83
C ALA A 736 -9.05 -23.45 32.70
N LEU A 737 -8.45 -24.64 32.60
CA LEU A 737 -7.48 -24.93 31.54
C LEU A 737 -8.12 -24.83 30.15
N SER A 738 -9.31 -25.38 29.95
CA SER A 738 -10.06 -25.24 28.68
C SER A 738 -10.32 -23.78 28.32
N ALA A 739 -10.78 -22.97 29.28
CA ALA A 739 -11.05 -21.56 29.05
C ALA A 739 -9.77 -20.79 28.71
N LEU A 740 -8.69 -20.97 29.49
CA LEU A 740 -7.43 -20.27 29.29
C LEU A 740 -6.73 -20.65 27.98
N GLN A 741 -6.78 -21.92 27.56
CA GLN A 741 -6.26 -22.35 26.26
C GLN A 741 -6.97 -21.65 25.10
N ARG A 742 -8.30 -21.52 25.17
CA ARG A 742 -9.08 -20.82 24.15
C ARG A 742 -8.87 -19.30 24.17
N LEU A 743 -8.75 -18.68 25.34
CA LEU A 743 -8.41 -17.25 25.45
C LEU A 743 -7.02 -16.93 24.88
N LEU A 744 -6.04 -17.85 25.02
CA LEU A 744 -4.69 -17.69 24.49
C LEU A 744 -4.58 -18.05 22.99
N ALA A 745 -5.54 -18.79 22.43
CA ALA A 745 -5.47 -19.33 21.07
C ALA A 745 -5.28 -18.28 19.95
N PRO A 746 -5.89 -17.09 20.01
CA PRO A 746 -5.61 -16.03 19.03
C PRO A 746 -4.14 -15.58 18.99
N PHE A 747 -3.44 -15.67 20.12
CA PHE A 747 -2.08 -15.15 20.30
C PHE A 747 -1.02 -16.21 20.06
N MET A 748 -1.23 -17.42 20.58
CA MET A 748 -0.29 -18.54 20.55
C MET A 748 -0.89 -19.76 19.84
N PRO A 749 -1.20 -19.66 18.53
CA PRO A 749 -2.01 -20.66 17.85
C PRO A 749 -1.36 -22.04 17.79
N PHE A 750 -0.03 -22.14 17.79
CA PHE A 750 0.64 -23.43 17.70
C PHE A 750 0.62 -24.16 19.04
N THR A 751 1.06 -23.49 20.10
CA THR A 751 1.13 -24.08 21.45
C THR A 751 -0.25 -24.45 21.95
N THR A 752 -1.24 -23.57 21.75
CA THR A 752 -2.62 -23.80 22.21
C THR A 752 -3.27 -24.96 21.46
N ASP A 753 -3.10 -25.07 20.14
CA ASP A 753 -3.66 -26.19 19.37
C ASP A 753 -2.98 -27.52 19.72
N THR A 754 -1.66 -27.49 19.94
CA THR A 754 -0.89 -28.66 20.40
C THR A 754 -1.44 -29.19 21.71
N VAL A 755 -1.58 -28.33 22.72
CA VAL A 755 -2.04 -28.78 24.04
C VAL A 755 -3.53 -29.10 24.06
N TRP A 756 -4.34 -28.47 23.22
CA TRP A 756 -5.76 -28.79 23.08
C TRP A 756 -5.93 -30.22 22.56
N ARG A 757 -5.21 -30.57 21.48
CA ARG A 757 -5.25 -31.91 20.86
C ARG A 757 -4.76 -33.05 21.76
N TRP A 758 -4.08 -32.77 22.88
CA TRP A 758 -3.71 -33.82 23.84
C TRP A 758 -4.91 -34.44 24.55
N TRP A 759 -6.02 -33.72 24.68
CA TRP A 759 -7.15 -34.12 25.51
C TRP A 759 -8.52 -33.71 24.95
N GLN A 760 -8.55 -33.01 23.81
CA GLN A 760 -9.75 -32.60 23.10
C GLN A 760 -9.68 -33.08 21.64
N ASN A 761 -10.85 -33.27 21.05
CA ASN A 761 -10.95 -33.65 19.64
C ASN A 761 -10.90 -32.39 18.75
N GLY A 762 -10.16 -32.48 17.64
CA GLY A 762 -10.03 -31.40 16.66
C GLY A 762 -9.14 -30.24 17.12
N SER A 763 -9.27 -29.11 16.43
CA SER A 763 -8.46 -27.91 16.68
C SER A 763 -9.11 -26.96 17.67
N VAL A 764 -8.31 -26.32 18.52
CA VAL A 764 -8.76 -25.20 19.38
C VAL A 764 -9.33 -24.04 18.55
N HIS A 765 -8.87 -23.88 17.30
CA HIS A 765 -9.31 -22.82 16.39
C HIS A 765 -10.70 -23.05 15.81
N THR A 766 -11.25 -24.26 15.99
CA THR A 766 -12.63 -24.63 15.66
C THR A 766 -13.52 -24.72 16.90
N ALA A 767 -12.95 -24.58 18.10
CA ALA A 767 -13.71 -24.55 19.35
C ALA A 767 -14.38 -23.19 19.56
N ALA A 768 -15.55 -23.21 20.20
CA ALA A 768 -16.25 -21.99 20.56
C ALA A 768 -15.45 -21.17 21.59
N TRP A 769 -15.45 -19.84 21.42
CA TRP A 769 -14.92 -18.88 22.39
C TRP A 769 -15.53 -19.15 23.76
N PRO A 770 -14.74 -19.16 24.86
CA PRO A 770 -15.22 -19.62 26.14
C PRO A 770 -16.36 -18.74 26.66
N ALA A 771 -17.46 -19.39 27.05
CA ALA A 771 -18.58 -18.73 27.68
C ALA A 771 -18.58 -18.96 29.19
N VAL A 772 -18.95 -17.94 29.97
CA VAL A 772 -19.08 -18.03 31.44
C VAL A 772 -20.03 -19.16 31.87
N SER A 773 -21.08 -19.42 31.08
CA SER A 773 -22.05 -20.48 31.34
C SER A 773 -21.43 -21.89 31.37
N GLU A 774 -20.29 -22.10 30.71
CA GLU A 774 -19.59 -23.40 30.69
C GLU A 774 -18.94 -23.72 32.05
N LEU A 775 -18.70 -22.71 32.90
CA LEU A 775 -18.04 -22.88 34.20
C LEU A 775 -18.98 -23.39 35.30
N GLY A 776 -20.27 -23.53 35.01
CA GLY A 776 -21.29 -23.99 35.96
C GLY A 776 -21.70 -22.93 36.98
N ALA A 777 -22.23 -23.38 38.13
CA ALA A 777 -22.62 -22.49 39.21
C ALA A 777 -21.37 -21.94 39.91
N ILE A 778 -20.88 -20.78 39.45
CA ILE A 778 -19.87 -19.98 40.13
C ILE A 778 -20.53 -19.26 41.31
N GLY A 779 -19.91 -19.26 42.49
CA GLY A 779 -20.43 -18.51 43.64
C GLY A 779 -20.45 -17.01 43.34
N ASP A 780 -21.42 -16.27 43.88
CA ASP A 780 -21.44 -14.81 43.81
C ASP A 780 -20.11 -14.29 44.38
N SER A 781 -19.35 -13.60 43.54
CA SER A 781 -18.02 -13.04 43.85
C SER A 781 -18.07 -11.96 44.91
#